data_AF-A0A553HJ25-F1
#
_entry.id   AF-A0A553HJ25-F1
#
_cell.length_a   1.000
_cell.length_b   1.000
_cell.length_c   1.000
_cell.angle_alpha   90.00
_cell.angle_beta   90.00
_cell.angle_gamma   90.00
#
_symmetry.space_group_name_H-M   'P 1'
#
loop_
_entity.id
_entity.type
_entity.pdbx_description
1 polymer ?
#
loop_
_entity_poly.entity_id
_entity_poly.type
_entity_poly.pdbx_seq_one_letter_code
_entity_poly.pdbx_strand_id
1 'polypeptide(L)'
;MAFKRIATIAVGIFLPFTVNTLSVEGMLAAPRRSTANVNPSGKWALFSSTSYDWDSQKSSTNWHLLDVASGKTKEAPFGSDVSEIVWIGDTDTSILYINNTNEETAGGVTLYIADLGAKKFSPTLAASLEAPFQGLKAVQTKSGDINFVVNALAKWEDGSAYNPELAVAPLTSGAIYDSNYIRHWDTYITSQRYAVFGGKLVRNSKGGNKQYSLKGELKNLLLGINATVTRPETPVQPFGDQGDYDLSPNGETVAFLTKAPELSKANYTASYIYLASHDGSGVAVAVNGPNTSVPEKAKGASGSPRWSPDGRKLAYVQQDSISYESDRYKLYVAAVEGLNSKISPLVENWDSSPSSLQWTPDSKSLWVASELHASTRLFTIPYNAKSSFVPKNFTGPDTNLADFAILPDGRALVSASASWTSRIFYTQSPGKNKKVLFTANEVDPELRGLKPDSVSNFWVENDDGDQIQTFVFYPTDFDPQERYPLAFIIHGGPQSTQGDSWSTRWNLRLWAEQGFVVTATQFTGSPSYGQAFTDKIQNNWGGTPYTDLVKVFEHLKHNVPYVDTDRAIAAGASFGCYMTNWIQGHDLGREFKALVCHDGKVNQVAAYATDELWFIEHDSNGTIWNDRENYELWDPLAHASNFNTPEFIVHSDGDYRVSISEGLQTFNILQRLGVPSRFLHFPDETHWVTNRQNSLLWHRGIFNWIRYWARPRDCEAPKSIALAQSALQSQVQRVMDGSIVVGEYPKILPSFPLSNSPADFKVAVAASTVENPPPSRDVKQSPDPFLVAFNEPYDADNPKDWPKGRKWAVTNVLSATGFNRILVSTIMAPALSTIAKELHMSPTESALSLSIYVLATAFGPLFIGPLSEMYGRQVVLHASNIWFLVWNIACGFANTKELLIAARFLAGFGASAIYALGGGVLGDIWRPEERGRSLSIYLLIPLLGAAVGPILGGFIVEYTTWRWMFWATSIFQGVMVAVSFDVFRETFGPLILKRRAARLRQETGHEQYYTLYEKQISEQSLLRVASQALSRPLRLLAFHPLIQITAVVSAFGYGTLYIVLSSFANLWSSYYHQPLSISGLHYIAIALGELAGSQVGGWAMDALYRRMKSRSGDGEHIPEHRIPLTFPGGLIAPVGLFIYGWTAQYKVHWIAVDIGIFINLFGAQFSAMALSAYVIDAYPEHTSSAIAATQFLRSLTAFLFPLFTPSLYHTLGYGWGNSTIAFVSLALVLPAPIVLWRYGARLRARASSTY
;
A
#
# COMPACT_ATOMS: atom_id res chain seq x y z
N MET A 1 -27.37 19.94 32.44
CA MET A 1 -28.26 19.13 31.56
C MET A 1 -29.23 19.99 30.73
N ALA A 2 -28.85 21.21 30.28
CA ALA A 2 -29.70 22.05 29.42
C ALA A 2 -28.97 22.81 28.29
N PHE A 3 -27.65 22.61 28.11
CA PHE A 3 -26.86 23.25 27.03
C PHE A 3 -26.50 22.33 25.87
N LYS A 4 -26.93 21.06 25.89
CA LYS A 4 -26.69 20.07 24.82
C LYS A 4 -27.79 19.98 23.77
N ARG A 5 -28.87 20.78 23.86
CA ARG A 5 -30.05 20.67 22.97
C ARG A 5 -30.24 21.80 21.94
N ILE A 6 -29.38 22.81 21.91
CA ILE A 6 -29.53 23.94 20.97
C ILE A 6 -28.60 23.81 19.74
N ALA A 7 -27.54 22.98 19.80
CA ALA A 7 -26.68 22.71 18.65
C ALA A 7 -27.24 21.66 17.66
N THR A 8 -28.37 21.01 17.98
CA THR A 8 -28.94 19.94 17.15
C THR A 8 -30.08 20.40 16.23
N ILE A 9 -30.51 21.67 16.30
CA ILE A 9 -31.69 22.17 15.55
C ILE A 9 -31.31 23.06 14.35
N ALA A 10 -30.06 23.50 14.21
CA ALA A 10 -29.63 24.36 13.09
C ALA A 10 -29.05 23.62 11.87
N VAL A 11 -28.96 22.28 11.91
CA VAL A 11 -28.46 21.45 10.78
C VAL A 11 -29.60 20.66 10.09
N GLY A 12 -30.82 20.72 10.63
CA GLY A 12 -31.94 19.87 10.21
C GLY A 12 -32.92 20.44 9.17
N ILE A 13 -32.64 21.56 8.50
CA ILE A 13 -33.64 22.24 7.62
C ILE A 13 -33.30 22.20 6.12
N PHE A 14 -32.20 21.57 5.69
CA PHE A 14 -31.91 21.35 4.26
C PHE A 14 -31.31 19.99 3.94
N LEU A 15 -31.92 18.92 4.43
CA LEU A 15 -31.73 17.58 3.86
C LEU A 15 -33.12 17.06 3.47
N PRO A 16 -33.46 16.96 2.17
CA PRO A 16 -34.52 16.05 1.79
C PRO A 16 -34.11 14.67 2.30
N PHE A 17 -35.08 13.85 2.73
CA PHE A 17 -34.85 12.48 3.18
C PHE A 17 -33.92 11.74 2.21
N THR A 18 -32.62 11.67 2.53
CA THR A 18 -31.64 10.99 1.69
C THR A 18 -31.80 9.51 1.91
N VAL A 19 -32.26 8.81 0.89
CA VAL A 19 -32.07 7.38 0.75
C VAL A 19 -30.57 7.10 0.92
N ASN A 20 -30.20 6.19 1.84
CA ASN A 20 -28.81 5.83 2.10
C ASN A 20 -28.26 5.05 0.88
N THR A 21 -27.52 5.71 -0.01
CA THR A 21 -26.86 5.09 -1.17
C THR A 21 -25.52 4.45 -0.77
N LEU A 22 -25.17 3.31 -1.39
CA LEU A 22 -23.91 2.62 -1.09
C LEU A 22 -22.72 3.41 -1.68
N SER A 23 -21.79 3.83 -0.82
CA SER A 23 -20.57 4.54 -1.22
C SER A 23 -19.35 3.61 -1.28
N VAL A 24 -18.28 4.04 -1.96
CA VAL A 24 -17.00 3.30 -2.01
C VAL A 24 -16.44 3.12 -0.60
N GLU A 25 -16.42 4.19 0.18
CA GLU A 25 -15.94 4.22 1.55
C GLU A 25 -16.80 3.36 2.46
N GLY A 26 -18.13 3.41 2.29
CA GLY A 26 -19.08 2.57 3.01
C GLY A 26 -18.84 1.08 2.72
N MET A 27 -18.72 0.70 1.45
CA MET A 27 -18.44 -0.69 1.05
C MET A 27 -17.09 -1.18 1.60
N LEU A 28 -16.04 -0.36 1.55
CA LEU A 28 -14.70 -0.71 2.01
C LEU A 28 -14.56 -0.70 3.56
N ALA A 29 -15.37 0.10 4.26
CA ALA A 29 -15.49 0.11 5.72
C ALA A 29 -16.39 -0.99 6.26
N ALA A 30 -17.36 -1.46 5.45
CA ALA A 30 -18.35 -2.44 5.86
C ALA A 30 -17.68 -3.66 6.52
N PRO A 31 -18.15 -4.09 7.70
CA PRO A 31 -17.52 -5.19 8.43
C PRO A 31 -17.44 -6.47 7.59
N ARG A 32 -16.22 -7.00 7.42
CA ARG A 32 -15.97 -8.26 6.72
C ARG A 32 -16.20 -9.42 7.68
N ARG A 33 -17.28 -10.16 7.49
CA ARG A 33 -17.65 -11.31 8.34
C ARG A 33 -17.21 -12.64 7.77
N SER A 34 -16.56 -13.46 8.61
CA SER A 34 -16.22 -14.84 8.28
C SER A 34 -17.48 -15.71 8.14
N THR A 35 -17.27 -16.96 7.74
CA THR A 35 -18.31 -17.99 7.81
C THR A 35 -18.52 -18.41 9.27
N ALA A 36 -19.66 -19.02 9.56
CA ALA A 36 -20.04 -19.44 10.91
C ALA A 36 -19.51 -20.85 11.24
N ASN A 37 -18.62 -20.95 12.22
CA ASN A 37 -18.06 -22.20 12.74
C ASN A 37 -18.93 -22.77 13.87
N VAL A 38 -19.62 -23.88 13.59
CA VAL A 38 -20.67 -24.45 14.47
C VAL A 38 -20.09 -25.43 15.50
N ASN A 39 -20.62 -25.40 16.72
CA ASN A 39 -20.25 -26.33 17.77
C ASN A 39 -20.94 -27.71 17.62
N PRO A 40 -20.45 -28.78 18.27
CA PRO A 40 -20.96 -30.14 18.05
C PRO A 40 -22.47 -30.33 18.28
N SER A 41 -23.08 -29.64 19.25
CA SER A 41 -24.55 -29.70 19.45
C SER A 41 -25.38 -28.95 18.39
N GLY A 42 -24.75 -28.14 17.55
CA GLY A 42 -25.43 -27.28 16.57
C GLY A 42 -26.16 -26.09 17.19
N LYS A 43 -25.97 -25.82 18.49
CA LYS A 43 -26.65 -24.73 19.21
C LYS A 43 -25.95 -23.39 19.03
N TRP A 44 -24.62 -23.41 18.98
CA TRP A 44 -23.80 -22.21 18.93
C TRP A 44 -22.91 -22.19 17.69
N ALA A 45 -22.64 -21.00 17.16
CA ALA A 45 -21.63 -20.81 16.12
C ALA A 45 -20.77 -19.60 16.42
N LEU A 46 -19.49 -19.64 16.06
CA LEU A 46 -18.58 -18.50 16.13
C LEU A 46 -18.33 -17.94 14.73
N PHE A 47 -18.28 -16.62 14.60
CA PHE A 47 -17.78 -15.96 13.41
C PHE A 47 -17.02 -14.70 13.80
N SER A 48 -16.03 -14.31 13.01
CA SER A 48 -15.28 -13.07 13.19
C SER A 48 -15.85 -11.95 12.31
N SER A 49 -15.63 -10.71 12.73
CA SER A 49 -15.99 -9.50 12.01
C SER A 49 -14.81 -8.56 12.01
N THR A 50 -14.24 -8.30 10.83
CA THR A 50 -13.10 -7.40 10.65
C THR A 50 -13.57 -6.08 10.07
N SER A 51 -13.44 -5.01 10.85
CA SER A 51 -13.76 -3.66 10.42
C SER A 51 -12.50 -2.90 10.02
N TYR A 52 -12.66 -1.83 9.25
CA TYR A 52 -11.57 -0.90 8.93
C TYR A 52 -11.93 0.51 9.37
N ASP A 53 -11.02 1.11 10.11
CA ASP A 53 -11.18 2.47 10.59
C ASP A 53 -10.34 3.41 9.71
N TRP A 54 -11.02 4.34 9.02
CA TRP A 54 -10.39 5.26 8.07
C TRP A 54 -9.47 6.27 8.73
N ASP A 55 -9.70 6.60 10.01
CA ASP A 55 -8.92 7.61 10.74
C ASP A 55 -7.58 7.04 11.22
N SER A 56 -7.60 5.82 11.77
CA SER A 56 -6.41 5.09 12.22
C SER A 56 -5.73 4.28 11.12
N GLN A 57 -6.41 4.06 10.00
CA GLN A 57 -6.01 3.19 8.89
C GLN A 57 -5.71 1.75 9.33
N LYS A 58 -6.32 1.30 10.43
CA LYS A 58 -6.12 -0.05 10.99
C LYS A 58 -7.39 -0.89 10.82
N SER A 59 -7.18 -2.19 10.66
CA SER A 59 -8.25 -3.17 10.81
C SER A 59 -8.25 -3.72 12.23
N SER A 60 -9.45 -4.00 12.74
CA SER A 60 -9.66 -4.68 14.01
C SER A 60 -10.66 -5.81 13.80
N THR A 61 -10.36 -6.97 14.38
CA THR A 61 -11.20 -8.15 14.31
C THR A 61 -11.81 -8.42 15.69
N ASN A 62 -13.14 -8.55 15.71
CA ASN A 62 -13.91 -8.98 16.87
C ASN A 62 -14.57 -10.33 16.57
N TRP A 63 -14.78 -11.14 17.59
CA TRP A 63 -15.45 -12.42 17.47
C TRP A 63 -16.87 -12.38 18.04
N HIS A 64 -17.78 -13.11 17.43
CA HIS A 64 -19.19 -13.14 17.79
C HIS A 64 -19.69 -14.58 17.96
N LEU A 65 -20.45 -14.81 19.04
CA LEU A 65 -21.19 -16.04 19.26
C LEU A 65 -22.63 -15.87 18.79
N LEU A 66 -23.05 -16.70 17.85
CA LEU A 66 -24.40 -16.82 17.30
C LEU A 66 -25.16 -17.96 18.00
N ASP A 67 -26.34 -17.67 18.53
CA ASP A 67 -27.35 -18.69 18.87
C ASP A 67 -28.07 -19.13 17.59
N VAL A 68 -27.83 -20.35 17.15
CA VAL A 68 -28.35 -20.89 15.87
C VAL A 68 -29.88 -21.02 15.89
N ALA A 69 -30.50 -21.19 17.07
CA ALA A 69 -31.94 -21.31 17.17
C ALA A 69 -32.65 -19.95 17.06
N SER A 70 -32.13 -18.94 17.77
CA SER A 70 -32.77 -17.61 17.86
C SER A 70 -32.22 -16.57 16.88
N GLY A 71 -31.04 -16.78 16.30
CA GLY A 71 -30.34 -15.82 15.45
C GLY A 71 -29.64 -14.68 16.22
N LYS A 72 -29.74 -14.66 17.56
CA LYS A 72 -29.12 -13.62 18.37
C LYS A 72 -27.61 -13.78 18.43
N THR A 73 -26.90 -12.66 18.33
CA THR A 73 -25.45 -12.62 18.44
C THR A 73 -25.02 -11.92 19.74
N LYS A 74 -23.88 -12.33 20.30
CA LYS A 74 -23.17 -11.64 21.38
C LYS A 74 -21.68 -11.62 21.08
N GLU A 75 -20.96 -10.64 21.61
CA GLU A 75 -19.50 -10.58 21.48
C GLU A 75 -18.83 -11.72 22.27
N ALA A 76 -17.78 -12.31 21.70
CA ALA A 76 -16.95 -13.31 22.34
C ALA A 76 -15.86 -12.62 23.20
N PRO A 77 -15.34 -13.28 24.25
CA PRO A 77 -14.45 -12.65 25.23
C PRO A 77 -12.97 -12.55 24.77
N PHE A 78 -12.73 -12.45 23.46
CA PHE A 78 -11.40 -12.35 22.84
C PHE A 78 -11.46 -11.55 21.53
N GLY A 79 -10.33 -10.95 21.16
CA GLY A 79 -10.23 -9.99 20.05
C GLY A 79 -9.28 -10.43 18.95
N SER A 80 -8.51 -9.47 18.42
CA SER A 80 -7.74 -9.60 17.17
C SER A 80 -6.52 -10.53 17.25
N ASP A 81 -6.06 -10.86 18.46
CA ASP A 81 -4.94 -11.81 18.62
C ASP A 81 -5.36 -13.25 18.30
N VAL A 82 -6.66 -13.56 18.33
CA VAL A 82 -7.19 -14.88 18.00
C VAL A 82 -7.51 -14.97 16.51
N SER A 83 -6.85 -15.90 15.81
CA SER A 83 -7.00 -16.13 14.37
C SER A 83 -7.93 -17.27 14.03
N GLU A 84 -7.87 -18.38 14.76
CA GLU A 84 -8.56 -19.62 14.44
C GLU A 84 -9.05 -20.35 15.69
N ILE A 85 -10.18 -21.05 15.57
CA ILE A 85 -10.86 -21.71 16.69
C ILE A 85 -11.42 -23.05 16.24
N VAL A 86 -11.29 -24.06 17.09
CA VAL A 86 -11.98 -25.34 16.96
C VAL A 86 -12.73 -25.66 18.26
N TRP A 87 -13.94 -26.20 18.12
CA TRP A 87 -14.76 -26.65 19.25
C TRP A 87 -14.27 -28.01 19.75
N ILE A 88 -13.64 -28.03 20.92
CA ILE A 88 -13.08 -29.24 21.50
C ILE A 88 -12.84 -29.09 23.00
N GLY A 89 -13.07 -30.16 23.76
CA GLY A 89 -12.76 -30.22 25.19
C GLY A 89 -13.85 -30.94 25.99
N ASP A 90 -13.95 -30.61 27.27
CA ASP A 90 -14.78 -31.33 28.23
C ASP A 90 -16.28 -31.02 28.12
N THR A 91 -16.61 -29.87 27.55
CA THR A 91 -17.98 -29.37 27.38
C THR A 91 -18.24 -29.05 25.92
N ASP A 92 -19.50 -29.00 25.53
CA ASP A 92 -19.95 -28.61 24.19
C ASP A 92 -19.62 -27.13 23.83
N THR A 93 -19.14 -26.36 24.80
CA THR A 93 -18.71 -24.96 24.65
C THR A 93 -17.20 -24.77 24.87
N SER A 94 -16.46 -25.87 25.03
CA SER A 94 -15.00 -25.85 25.10
C SER A 94 -14.40 -25.54 23.72
N ILE A 95 -13.35 -24.74 23.70
CA ILE A 95 -12.64 -24.31 22.50
C ILE A 95 -11.13 -24.47 22.67
N LEU A 96 -10.45 -24.82 21.58
CA LEU A 96 -9.01 -24.67 21.40
C LEU A 96 -8.81 -23.61 20.30
N TYR A 97 -7.92 -22.65 20.52
CA TYR A 97 -7.69 -21.58 19.55
C TYR A 97 -6.21 -21.23 19.39
N ILE A 98 -5.87 -20.74 18.19
CA ILE A 98 -4.58 -20.13 17.90
C ILE A 98 -4.64 -18.66 18.31
N ASN A 99 -3.66 -18.26 19.11
CA ASN A 99 -3.34 -16.87 19.38
C ASN A 99 -2.05 -16.53 18.62
N ASN A 100 -2.12 -15.51 17.76
CA ASN A 100 -1.05 -15.05 16.87
C ASN A 100 0.10 -14.35 17.60
N THR A 101 0.11 -14.36 18.92
CA THR A 101 1.17 -13.80 19.75
C THR A 101 1.89 -14.90 20.52
N ASN A 102 3.21 -14.74 20.65
CA ASN A 102 4.06 -15.59 21.45
C ASN A 102 5.14 -14.72 22.12
N GLU A 103 5.09 -14.62 23.45
CA GLU A 103 6.04 -13.81 24.23
C GLU A 103 7.43 -14.44 24.33
N GLU A 104 7.52 -15.77 24.18
CA GLU A 104 8.77 -16.52 24.27
C GLU A 104 9.54 -16.49 22.94
N THR A 105 8.83 -16.54 21.82
CA THR A 105 9.41 -16.68 20.48
C THR A 105 8.76 -15.71 19.49
N ALA A 106 9.52 -14.71 19.02
CA ALA A 106 9.05 -13.78 17.98
C ALA A 106 8.66 -14.52 16.70
N GLY A 107 7.51 -14.16 16.11
CA GLY A 107 6.95 -14.85 14.94
C GLY A 107 6.30 -16.22 15.24
N GLY A 108 6.38 -16.71 16.48
CA GLY A 108 5.68 -17.90 16.93
C GLY A 108 4.21 -17.62 17.29
N VAL A 109 3.45 -18.69 17.55
CA VAL A 109 2.04 -18.64 17.99
C VAL A 109 1.85 -19.42 19.27
N THR A 110 0.73 -19.20 19.95
CA THR A 110 0.36 -19.94 21.17
C THR A 110 -1.00 -20.61 21.01
N LEU A 111 -1.16 -21.80 21.59
CA LEU A 111 -2.43 -22.52 21.67
C LEU A 111 -3.04 -22.35 23.05
N TYR A 112 -4.30 -21.93 23.10
CA TYR A 112 -5.05 -21.80 24.34
C TYR A 112 -6.32 -22.65 24.32
N ILE A 113 -6.64 -23.23 25.48
CA ILE A 113 -7.91 -23.92 25.71
C ILE A 113 -8.77 -23.13 26.69
N ALA A 114 -10.06 -23.01 26.41
CA ALA A 114 -11.02 -22.27 27.23
C ALA A 114 -12.44 -22.87 27.12
N ASP A 115 -13.35 -22.46 28.00
CA ASP A 115 -14.77 -22.81 27.91
C ASP A 115 -15.61 -21.52 27.86
N LEU A 116 -16.36 -21.33 26.77
CA LEU A 116 -17.25 -20.20 26.54
C LEU A 116 -18.53 -20.25 27.39
N GLY A 117 -18.89 -21.43 27.90
CA GLY A 117 -20.03 -21.65 28.79
C GLY A 117 -19.71 -21.41 30.27
N ALA A 118 -18.43 -21.26 30.63
CA ALA A 118 -18.02 -21.01 32.01
C ALA A 118 -18.50 -19.64 32.52
N LYS A 119 -18.79 -19.54 33.83
CA LYS A 119 -19.21 -18.28 34.47
C LYS A 119 -18.21 -17.13 34.29
N LYS A 120 -16.93 -17.47 34.23
CA LYS A 120 -15.82 -16.54 33.98
C LYS A 120 -14.96 -17.15 32.88
N PHE A 121 -14.76 -16.40 31.79
CA PHE A 121 -13.83 -16.79 30.75
C PHE A 121 -12.40 -16.76 31.30
N SER A 122 -11.72 -17.91 31.25
CA SER A 122 -10.40 -18.11 31.84
C SER A 122 -9.59 -19.04 30.93
N PRO A 123 -8.99 -18.53 29.85
CA PRO A 123 -8.20 -19.34 28.94
C PRO A 123 -6.94 -19.85 29.65
N THR A 124 -6.50 -21.05 29.26
CA THR A 124 -5.27 -21.68 29.78
C THR A 124 -4.34 -22.01 28.62
N LEU A 125 -3.06 -21.64 28.76
CA LEU A 125 -2.05 -21.93 27.75
C LEU A 125 -1.85 -23.45 27.65
N ALA A 126 -2.00 -23.98 26.44
CA ALA A 126 -1.84 -25.40 26.13
C ALA A 126 -0.51 -25.70 25.43
N ALA A 127 -0.02 -24.79 24.57
CA ALA A 127 1.27 -24.91 23.90
C ALA A 127 1.82 -23.54 23.47
N SER A 128 3.15 -23.44 23.42
CA SER A 128 3.91 -22.36 22.77
C SER A 128 4.58 -22.97 21.54
N LEU A 129 4.34 -22.41 20.35
CA LEU A 129 4.85 -22.92 19.08
C LEU A 129 5.77 -21.88 18.44
N GLU A 130 6.95 -22.32 17.99
CA GLU A 130 8.05 -21.42 17.59
C GLU A 130 7.97 -20.86 16.16
N ALA A 131 6.92 -21.18 15.42
CA ALA A 131 6.73 -20.75 14.03
C ALA A 131 5.28 -20.25 13.82
N PRO A 132 5.00 -19.51 12.72
CA PRO A 132 3.67 -18.96 12.45
C PRO A 132 2.72 -20.07 11.94
N PHE A 133 2.33 -20.97 12.83
CA PHE A 133 1.41 -22.06 12.53
C PHE A 133 -0.04 -21.56 12.39
N GLN A 134 -0.77 -22.17 11.44
CA GLN A 134 -2.18 -21.87 11.15
C GLN A 134 -2.93 -23.14 10.67
N GLY A 135 -4.20 -23.00 10.28
CA GLY A 135 -5.09 -24.08 9.83
C GLY A 135 -5.34 -25.19 10.87
N LEU A 136 -5.70 -24.81 12.09
CA LEU A 136 -5.94 -25.72 13.20
C LEU A 136 -7.11 -26.68 12.93
N LYS A 137 -6.84 -27.99 13.02
CA LYS A 137 -7.87 -29.03 13.22
C LYS A 137 -7.52 -29.89 14.42
N ALA A 138 -8.50 -30.33 15.20
CA ALA A 138 -8.25 -31.11 16.40
C ALA A 138 -9.34 -32.14 16.69
N VAL A 139 -8.95 -33.24 17.31
CA VAL A 139 -9.82 -34.35 17.74
C VAL A 139 -9.45 -34.77 19.16
N GLN A 140 -10.46 -34.96 20.00
CA GLN A 140 -10.25 -35.48 21.35
C GLN A 140 -10.27 -37.01 21.30
N THR A 141 -9.17 -37.62 21.72
CA THR A 141 -9.01 -39.07 21.78
C THR A 141 -9.81 -39.67 22.95
N LYS A 142 -9.98 -40.99 22.94
CA LYS A 142 -10.66 -41.71 24.03
C LYS A 142 -10.00 -41.55 25.41
N SER A 143 -8.70 -41.26 25.48
CA SER A 143 -8.00 -40.97 26.74
C SER A 143 -8.30 -39.56 27.28
N GLY A 144 -8.91 -38.70 26.46
CA GLY A 144 -9.11 -37.29 26.74
C GLY A 144 -7.95 -36.40 26.28
N ASP A 145 -6.88 -36.97 25.71
CA ASP A 145 -5.83 -36.20 25.03
C ASP A 145 -6.38 -35.56 23.74
N ILE A 146 -5.77 -34.48 23.28
CA ILE A 146 -6.14 -33.82 22.02
C ILE A 146 -5.03 -34.03 21.00
N ASN A 147 -5.35 -34.68 19.89
CA ASN A 147 -4.50 -34.70 18.70
C ASN A 147 -4.92 -33.55 17.80
N PHE A 148 -3.96 -32.76 17.33
CA PHE A 148 -4.22 -31.64 16.44
C PHE A 148 -3.26 -31.62 15.26
N VAL A 149 -3.67 -30.92 14.21
CA VAL A 149 -2.83 -30.60 13.05
C VAL A 149 -2.88 -29.11 12.78
N VAL A 150 -1.74 -28.58 12.32
CA VAL A 150 -1.54 -27.20 11.88
C VAL A 150 -0.60 -27.20 10.68
N ASN A 151 -0.54 -26.14 9.90
CA ASN A 151 0.41 -25.96 8.81
C ASN A 151 1.31 -24.74 9.04
N ALA A 152 2.51 -24.80 8.45
CA ALA A 152 3.46 -23.70 8.37
C ALA A 152 4.42 -23.94 7.20
N LEU A 153 5.17 -22.91 6.79
CA LEU A 153 6.34 -23.11 5.93
C LEU A 153 7.33 -24.06 6.63
N ALA A 154 7.94 -24.97 5.88
CA ALA A 154 8.95 -25.90 6.37
C ALA A 154 10.27 -25.71 5.61
N LYS A 155 11.37 -25.88 6.34
CA LYS A 155 12.72 -25.91 5.79
C LYS A 155 12.90 -27.15 4.93
N TRP A 156 13.67 -27.00 3.86
CA TRP A 156 13.92 -28.10 2.95
C TRP A 156 14.87 -29.14 3.54
N GLU A 157 15.87 -28.69 4.29
CA GLU A 157 17.00 -29.51 4.73
C GLU A 157 16.58 -30.58 5.75
N ASP A 158 15.72 -30.21 6.69
CA ASP A 158 15.33 -31.05 7.82
C ASP A 158 13.82 -31.20 8.02
N GLY A 159 13.00 -30.50 7.22
CA GLY A 159 11.54 -30.50 7.34
C GLY A 159 11.01 -29.78 8.58
N SER A 160 11.85 -29.10 9.36
CA SER A 160 11.44 -28.32 10.53
C SER A 160 10.61 -27.10 10.11
N ALA A 161 9.73 -26.65 10.99
CA ALA A 161 8.95 -25.44 10.74
C ALA A 161 9.87 -24.22 10.58
N TYR A 162 9.60 -23.42 9.55
CA TYR A 162 10.35 -22.22 9.21
C TYR A 162 9.67 -21.01 9.86
N ASN A 163 10.42 -20.29 10.68
CA ASN A 163 10.01 -19.00 11.23
C ASN A 163 10.74 -17.87 10.49
N PRO A 164 10.03 -17.06 9.67
CA PRO A 164 10.64 -15.95 8.94
C PRO A 164 11.24 -14.85 9.83
N GLU A 165 10.68 -14.60 11.02
CA GLU A 165 11.15 -13.56 11.96
C GLU A 165 12.50 -13.92 12.61
N LEU A 166 12.80 -15.22 12.70
CA LEU A 166 14.08 -15.72 13.22
C LEU A 166 15.06 -16.07 12.10
N ALA A 167 14.63 -16.01 10.85
CA ALA A 167 15.49 -16.32 9.72
C ALA A 167 16.54 -15.22 9.53
N VAL A 168 17.79 -15.65 9.30
CA VAL A 168 18.86 -14.71 8.95
C VAL A 168 18.53 -14.10 7.60
N ALA A 169 18.37 -12.77 7.56
CA ALA A 169 18.10 -12.07 6.31
C ALA A 169 19.21 -12.36 5.28
N PRO A 170 18.85 -12.76 4.05
CA PRO A 170 19.84 -13.05 3.02
C PRO A 170 20.63 -11.79 2.68
N LEU A 171 21.94 -11.92 2.43
CA LEU A 171 22.83 -10.81 2.09
C LEU A 171 22.50 -10.16 0.73
N THR A 172 21.73 -10.84 -0.10
CA THR A 172 21.28 -10.39 -1.43
C THR A 172 19.83 -10.81 -1.65
N SER A 173 19.07 -10.01 -2.39
CA SER A 173 17.73 -10.37 -2.88
C SER A 173 17.76 -11.20 -4.17
N GLY A 174 18.95 -11.43 -4.75
CA GLY A 174 19.09 -12.25 -5.96
C GLY A 174 18.70 -13.71 -5.71
N ALA A 175 17.86 -14.26 -6.58
CA ALA A 175 17.44 -15.66 -6.56
C ALA A 175 17.86 -16.36 -7.86
N ILE A 176 18.26 -17.62 -7.75
CA ILE A 176 18.61 -18.50 -8.89
C ILE A 176 17.58 -19.63 -8.90
N TYR A 177 17.03 -19.90 -10.08
CA TYR A 177 16.03 -20.93 -10.31
C TYR A 177 16.53 -21.92 -11.37
N ASP A 178 16.51 -23.21 -11.03
CA ASP A 178 16.94 -24.29 -11.93
C ASP A 178 15.76 -24.96 -12.67
N SER A 179 14.53 -24.51 -12.42
CA SER A 179 13.30 -25.01 -13.05
C SER A 179 12.31 -23.87 -13.31
N ASN A 180 11.36 -24.06 -14.25
CA ASN A 180 10.25 -23.15 -14.44
C ASN A 180 9.29 -23.16 -13.23
N TYR A 181 8.25 -22.32 -13.29
CA TYR A 181 7.40 -21.99 -12.15
C TYR A 181 8.17 -21.26 -11.04
N ILE A 182 8.84 -20.17 -11.41
CA ILE A 182 9.73 -19.40 -10.50
C ILE A 182 8.96 -18.44 -9.58
N ARG A 183 7.74 -18.10 -9.96
CA ARG A 183 6.81 -17.21 -9.28
C ARG A 183 5.39 -17.71 -9.56
N HIS A 184 4.42 -17.23 -8.81
CA HIS A 184 3.02 -17.52 -9.06
C HIS A 184 2.17 -16.31 -8.65
N TRP A 185 1.51 -15.69 -9.64
CA TRP A 185 0.59 -14.54 -9.52
C TRP A 185 1.20 -13.23 -8.99
N ASP A 186 1.75 -13.23 -7.80
CA ASP A 186 2.29 -12.04 -7.12
C ASP A 186 3.54 -12.34 -6.27
N THR A 187 3.92 -13.61 -6.14
CA THR A 187 4.96 -14.04 -5.22
C THR A 187 6.00 -14.90 -5.91
N TYR A 188 7.28 -14.64 -5.64
CA TYR A 188 8.38 -15.52 -6.05
C TYR A 188 8.42 -16.77 -5.18
N ILE A 189 8.59 -17.93 -5.81
CA ILE A 189 8.64 -19.19 -5.08
C ILE A 189 9.97 -19.27 -4.33
N THR A 190 9.90 -19.50 -3.01
CA THR A 190 11.09 -19.62 -2.14
C THR A 190 11.61 -21.06 -2.12
N SER A 191 12.63 -21.37 -1.31
CA SER A 191 13.07 -22.75 -1.10
C SER A 191 12.19 -23.52 -0.10
N GLN A 192 11.52 -22.82 0.82
CA GLN A 192 10.60 -23.38 1.80
C GLN A 192 9.26 -23.77 1.15
N ARG A 193 8.60 -24.81 1.69
CA ARG A 193 7.27 -25.25 1.23
C ARG A 193 6.34 -25.41 2.42
N TYR A 194 5.05 -25.12 2.24
CA TYR A 194 4.08 -25.39 3.29
C TYR A 194 3.99 -26.89 3.58
N ALA A 195 3.93 -27.24 4.85
CA ALA A 195 3.71 -28.60 5.30
C ALA A 195 2.69 -28.65 6.44
N VAL A 196 1.98 -29.76 6.55
CA VAL A 196 1.11 -30.08 7.68
C VAL A 196 1.92 -30.79 8.76
N PHE A 197 1.70 -30.38 10.00
CA PHE A 197 2.37 -30.89 11.18
C PHE A 197 1.37 -31.50 12.16
N GLY A 198 1.65 -32.73 12.63
CA GLY A 198 0.91 -33.39 13.70
C GLY A 198 1.45 -33.04 15.08
N GLY A 199 0.58 -32.64 16.01
CA GLY A 199 0.91 -32.37 17.40
C GLY A 199 -0.07 -33.02 18.38
N LYS A 200 0.38 -33.28 19.62
CA LYS A 200 -0.42 -33.93 20.67
C LYS A 200 -0.38 -33.13 21.98
N LEU A 201 -1.56 -32.81 22.52
CA LEU A 201 -1.73 -32.24 23.86
C LEU A 201 -2.18 -33.35 24.83
N VAL A 202 -1.45 -33.52 25.92
CA VAL A 202 -1.79 -34.51 26.96
C VAL A 202 -2.58 -33.85 28.08
N ARG A 203 -3.60 -34.56 28.55
CA ARG A 203 -4.42 -34.11 29.67
C ARG A 203 -3.73 -34.42 31.00
N ASN A 204 -3.37 -33.38 31.74
CA ASN A 204 -2.78 -33.48 33.07
C ASN A 204 -3.84 -33.21 34.15
N SER A 205 -3.87 -34.08 35.16
CA SER A 205 -4.72 -33.94 36.35
C SER A 205 -3.85 -33.58 37.56
N LYS A 206 -3.44 -32.31 37.71
CA LYS A 206 -2.78 -31.82 38.94
C LYS A 206 -3.70 -30.86 39.68
N GLY A 207 -4.06 -31.20 40.92
CA GLY A 207 -4.75 -30.30 41.85
C GLY A 207 -6.24 -30.03 41.58
N GLY A 208 -6.93 -30.86 40.78
CA GLY A 208 -8.37 -30.71 40.49
C GLY A 208 -8.72 -29.80 39.31
N ASN A 209 -7.75 -29.02 38.79
CA ASN A 209 -7.88 -28.32 37.52
C ASN A 209 -7.27 -29.17 36.40
N LYS A 210 -8.08 -29.47 35.38
CA LYS A 210 -7.63 -30.21 34.20
C LYS A 210 -6.86 -29.24 33.29
N GLN A 211 -5.60 -29.54 33.03
CA GLN A 211 -4.74 -28.72 32.16
C GLN A 211 -4.24 -29.56 30.98
N TYR A 212 -4.01 -28.92 29.84
CA TYR A 212 -3.38 -29.54 28.68
C TYR A 212 -1.96 -29.02 28.52
N SER A 213 -1.05 -29.87 28.08
CA SER A 213 0.31 -29.48 27.71
C SER A 213 0.77 -30.23 26.48
N LEU A 214 1.53 -29.57 25.61
CA LEU A 214 2.18 -30.20 24.47
C LEU A 214 3.08 -31.38 24.91
N LYS A 215 2.96 -32.52 24.21
CA LYS A 215 3.83 -33.68 24.37
C LYS A 215 4.75 -33.81 23.17
N GLY A 216 6.04 -33.61 23.41
CA GLY A 216 7.08 -33.72 22.38
C GLY A 216 7.00 -32.59 21.35
N GLU A 217 7.62 -32.81 20.20
CA GLU A 217 7.67 -31.87 19.08
C GLU A 217 6.64 -32.20 18.01
N LEU A 218 6.24 -31.19 17.24
CA LEU A 218 5.39 -31.34 16.07
C LEU A 218 6.10 -32.14 14.97
N LYS A 219 5.34 -32.93 14.21
CA LYS A 219 5.87 -33.85 13.19
C LYS A 219 5.40 -33.46 11.79
N ASN A 220 6.35 -33.14 10.91
CA ASN A 220 6.05 -32.84 9.51
C ASN A 220 5.58 -34.11 8.77
N LEU A 221 4.35 -34.09 8.27
CA LEU A 221 3.69 -35.25 7.67
C LEU A 221 4.01 -35.44 6.17
N LEU A 222 4.66 -34.46 5.53
CA LEU A 222 5.07 -34.53 4.12
C LEU A 222 6.48 -35.10 3.96
N LEU A 223 7.22 -35.25 5.07
CA LEU A 223 8.61 -35.69 5.05
C LEU A 223 8.72 -37.13 4.51
N GLY A 224 9.64 -37.33 3.56
CA GLY A 224 9.92 -38.64 2.95
C GLY A 224 9.06 -38.99 1.73
N ILE A 225 8.09 -38.15 1.34
CA ILE A 225 7.39 -38.31 0.04
C ILE A 225 8.42 -38.18 -1.09
N ASN A 226 8.44 -39.17 -1.99
CA ASN A 226 9.34 -39.15 -3.14
C ASN A 226 8.92 -38.07 -4.14
N ALA A 227 9.82 -37.13 -4.44
CA ALA A 227 9.56 -35.98 -5.29
C ALA A 227 10.70 -35.83 -6.31
N THR A 228 10.39 -36.08 -7.59
CA THR A 228 11.38 -36.05 -8.67
C THR A 228 11.41 -34.73 -9.43
N VAL A 229 10.30 -33.99 -9.44
CA VAL A 229 10.17 -32.71 -10.17
C VAL A 229 9.63 -31.62 -9.25
N THR A 230 8.48 -31.87 -8.63
CA THR A 230 7.77 -30.90 -7.80
C THR A 230 7.84 -31.29 -6.34
N ARG A 231 8.29 -30.36 -5.49
CA ARG A 231 8.30 -30.60 -4.04
C ARG A 231 6.87 -30.68 -3.51
N PRO A 232 6.58 -31.64 -2.61
CA PRO A 232 5.29 -31.73 -1.96
C PRO A 232 5.02 -30.49 -1.12
N GLU A 233 3.78 -30.04 -1.11
CA GLU A 233 3.35 -28.91 -0.29
C GLU A 233 1.88 -29.04 0.09
N THR A 234 1.56 -28.67 1.33
CA THR A 234 0.19 -28.62 1.83
C THR A 234 0.10 -27.53 2.90
N PRO A 235 -0.83 -26.57 2.78
CA PRO A 235 -1.79 -26.40 1.68
C PRO A 235 -1.13 -26.03 0.34
N VAL A 236 -1.78 -26.37 -0.75
CA VAL A 236 -1.30 -26.11 -2.12
C VAL A 236 -1.47 -24.62 -2.44
N GLN A 237 -0.36 -23.90 -2.52
CA GLN A 237 -0.37 -22.45 -2.70
C GLN A 237 -0.79 -22.07 -4.12
N PRO A 238 -1.42 -20.87 -4.30
CA PRO A 238 -1.60 -19.79 -3.33
C PRO A 238 -3.01 -19.79 -2.72
N PHE A 239 -3.90 -20.68 -3.19
CA PHE A 239 -5.30 -20.71 -2.78
C PHE A 239 -5.62 -21.79 -1.74
N GLY A 240 -4.67 -22.69 -1.46
CA GLY A 240 -4.85 -23.78 -0.49
C GLY A 240 -4.99 -23.25 0.93
N ASP A 241 -5.90 -23.87 1.68
CA ASP A 241 -6.20 -23.54 3.06
C ASP A 241 -6.40 -24.82 3.91
N GLN A 242 -7.04 -24.71 5.07
CA GLN A 242 -7.41 -25.84 5.93
C GLN A 242 -8.36 -26.87 5.27
N GLY A 243 -8.91 -26.55 4.11
CA GLY A 243 -9.70 -27.43 3.27
C GLY A 243 -8.88 -28.49 2.54
N ASP A 244 -7.56 -28.30 2.43
CA ASP A 244 -6.64 -29.22 1.76
C ASP A 244 -6.28 -30.46 2.59
N TYR A 245 -6.64 -30.49 3.87
CA TYR A 245 -6.37 -31.64 4.73
C TYR A 245 -7.48 -31.87 5.74
N ASP A 246 -7.51 -33.06 6.33
CA ASP A 246 -8.49 -33.43 7.35
C ASP A 246 -7.92 -34.48 8.31
N LEU A 247 -8.33 -34.39 9.57
CA LEU A 247 -7.91 -35.30 10.64
C LEU A 247 -9.01 -36.34 10.85
N SER A 248 -8.65 -37.62 10.90
CA SER A 248 -9.61 -38.70 11.09
C SER A 248 -10.34 -38.57 12.45
N PRO A 249 -11.59 -39.05 12.59
CA PRO A 249 -12.35 -38.91 13.83
C PRO A 249 -11.74 -39.58 15.08
N ASN A 250 -10.81 -40.53 14.90
CA ASN A 250 -10.01 -41.11 16.00
C ASN A 250 -8.71 -40.33 16.29
N GLY A 251 -8.32 -39.40 15.43
CA GLY A 251 -7.13 -38.58 15.55
C GLY A 251 -5.82 -39.28 15.16
N GLU A 252 -5.88 -40.44 14.51
CA GLU A 252 -4.69 -41.28 14.22
C GLU A 252 -4.15 -41.10 12.80
N THR A 253 -4.97 -40.64 11.85
CA THR A 253 -4.61 -40.52 10.43
C THR A 253 -4.97 -39.15 9.89
N VAL A 254 -4.08 -38.57 9.10
CA VAL A 254 -4.27 -37.27 8.43
C VAL A 254 -4.36 -37.52 6.94
N ALA A 255 -5.41 -37.00 6.30
CA ALA A 255 -5.52 -36.94 4.85
C ALA A 255 -5.10 -35.54 4.41
N PHE A 256 -4.26 -35.40 3.38
CA PHE A 256 -3.83 -34.10 2.88
C PHE A 256 -3.55 -34.07 1.38
N LEU A 257 -3.73 -32.91 0.76
CA LEU A 257 -3.51 -32.67 -0.67
C LEU A 257 -2.10 -32.16 -0.95
N THR A 258 -1.42 -32.70 -1.96
CA THR A 258 -0.20 -32.10 -2.52
C THR A 258 -0.25 -32.09 -4.05
N LYS A 259 0.47 -31.16 -4.68
CA LYS A 259 0.77 -31.23 -6.12
C LYS A 259 1.47 -32.54 -6.47
N ALA A 260 1.24 -33.03 -7.69
CA ALA A 260 1.85 -34.25 -8.23
C ALA A 260 3.39 -34.14 -8.20
N PRO A 261 4.10 -34.91 -7.36
CA PRO A 261 5.53 -34.71 -7.15
C PRO A 261 6.42 -35.01 -8.38
N GLU A 262 5.88 -35.76 -9.33
CA GLU A 262 6.56 -36.21 -10.55
C GLU A 262 6.31 -35.32 -11.77
N LEU A 263 5.44 -34.31 -11.65
CA LEU A 263 5.03 -33.44 -12.76
C LEU A 263 5.47 -32.00 -12.53
N SER A 264 5.72 -31.27 -13.61
CA SER A 264 6.04 -29.84 -13.57
C SER A 264 4.84 -29.01 -13.16
N LYS A 265 5.02 -28.15 -12.14
CA LYS A 265 4.04 -27.13 -11.72
C LYS A 265 3.82 -26.01 -12.74
N ALA A 266 4.46 -25.95 -13.90
CA ALA A 266 4.08 -24.98 -14.92
C ALA A 266 3.16 -25.60 -15.98
N ASN A 267 3.22 -26.92 -16.18
CA ASN A 267 2.60 -27.61 -17.32
C ASN A 267 1.40 -28.47 -16.93
N TYR A 268 1.26 -28.83 -15.65
CA TYR A 268 0.19 -29.72 -15.18
C TYR A 268 -0.52 -29.18 -13.94
N THR A 269 -1.83 -29.38 -13.87
CA THR A 269 -2.67 -28.98 -12.74
C THR A 269 -2.74 -30.05 -11.65
N ALA A 270 -2.36 -31.29 -11.99
CA ALA A 270 -2.51 -32.49 -11.17
C ALA A 270 -2.03 -32.37 -9.71
N SER A 271 -2.82 -32.94 -8.82
CA SER A 271 -2.57 -33.02 -7.38
C SER A 271 -3.26 -34.27 -6.81
N TYR A 272 -2.70 -34.82 -5.74
CA TYR A 272 -3.14 -36.09 -5.15
C TYR A 272 -3.36 -35.94 -3.65
N ILE A 273 -4.25 -36.77 -3.12
CA ILE A 273 -4.52 -36.93 -1.69
C ILE A 273 -3.59 -38.01 -1.14
N TYR A 274 -3.00 -37.75 0.01
CA TYR A 274 -2.13 -38.66 0.75
C TYR A 274 -2.69 -38.94 2.14
N LEU A 275 -2.39 -40.11 2.68
CA LEU A 275 -2.64 -40.49 4.07
C LEU A 275 -1.31 -40.60 4.82
N ALA A 276 -1.21 -39.99 5.99
CA ALA A 276 -0.11 -40.16 6.92
C ALA A 276 -0.61 -40.47 8.33
N SER A 277 0.18 -41.23 9.08
CA SER A 277 -0.02 -41.37 10.53
C SER A 277 0.22 -40.02 11.21
N HIS A 278 -0.67 -39.63 12.12
CA HIS A 278 -0.63 -38.33 12.82
C HIS A 278 0.69 -38.09 13.58
N ASP A 279 1.35 -39.16 14.05
CA ASP A 279 2.61 -39.10 14.77
C ASP A 279 3.86 -39.09 13.88
N GLY A 280 3.69 -39.12 12.56
CA GLY A 280 4.80 -39.13 11.59
C GLY A 280 5.64 -40.42 11.61
N SER A 281 5.09 -41.54 12.10
CA SER A 281 5.82 -42.82 12.22
C SER A 281 6.11 -43.52 10.87
N GLY A 282 5.54 -43.06 9.76
CA GLY A 282 5.75 -43.60 8.42
C GLY A 282 5.63 -42.54 7.33
N VAL A 283 6.09 -42.90 6.12
CA VAL A 283 5.97 -42.06 4.92
C VAL A 283 4.52 -42.04 4.45
N ALA A 284 4.03 -40.87 4.05
CA ALA A 284 2.67 -40.72 3.55
C ALA A 284 2.42 -41.55 2.29
N VAL A 285 1.23 -42.12 2.16
CA VAL A 285 0.82 -42.99 1.04
C VAL A 285 -0.25 -42.30 0.21
N ALA A 286 -0.06 -42.27 -1.11
CA ALA A 286 -1.04 -41.69 -2.03
C ALA A 286 -2.34 -42.51 -2.06
N VAL A 287 -3.48 -41.83 -1.91
CA VAL A 287 -4.83 -42.40 -2.07
C VAL A 287 -5.14 -42.56 -3.55
N ASN A 288 -4.81 -41.55 -4.35
CA ASN A 288 -5.02 -41.46 -5.78
C ASN A 288 -3.74 -41.00 -6.50
N GLY A 289 -3.73 -41.08 -7.84
CA GLY A 289 -2.56 -40.83 -8.68
C GLY A 289 -1.97 -42.12 -9.27
N PRO A 290 -0.73 -42.08 -9.81
CA PRO A 290 -0.11 -43.24 -10.44
C PRO A 290 -0.03 -44.46 -9.51
N ASN A 291 -0.27 -45.65 -10.06
CA ASN A 291 -0.23 -46.93 -9.35
C ASN A 291 -1.25 -47.09 -8.20
N THR A 292 -2.35 -46.35 -8.23
CA THR A 292 -3.46 -46.47 -7.27
C THR A 292 -4.72 -47.10 -7.89
N SER A 293 -5.77 -47.31 -7.10
CA SER A 293 -7.06 -47.85 -7.57
C SER A 293 -7.99 -46.83 -8.24
N VAL A 294 -7.54 -45.59 -8.41
CA VAL A 294 -8.34 -44.52 -9.02
C VAL A 294 -8.64 -44.85 -10.50
N PRO A 295 -9.83 -44.49 -11.04
CA PRO A 295 -10.11 -44.71 -12.46
C PRO A 295 -9.05 -44.05 -13.38
N GLU A 296 -8.68 -44.73 -14.47
CA GLU A 296 -7.59 -44.29 -15.37
C GLU A 296 -7.77 -42.86 -15.92
N LYS A 297 -9.02 -42.45 -16.14
CA LYS A 297 -9.36 -41.11 -16.62
C LYS A 297 -9.14 -40.00 -15.60
N ALA A 298 -9.08 -40.31 -14.30
CA ALA A 298 -8.95 -39.34 -13.22
C ALA A 298 -7.47 -38.98 -12.98
N LYS A 299 -6.94 -38.06 -13.79
CA LYS A 299 -5.51 -37.68 -13.79
C LYS A 299 -5.26 -36.26 -13.28
N GLY A 300 -6.32 -35.46 -13.13
CA GLY A 300 -6.24 -34.03 -12.84
C GLY A 300 -6.07 -33.66 -11.37
N ALA A 301 -6.34 -32.39 -11.09
CA ALA A 301 -6.25 -31.86 -9.73
C ALA A 301 -7.27 -32.56 -8.82
N SER A 302 -6.86 -32.82 -7.58
CA SER A 302 -7.72 -33.30 -6.50
C SER A 302 -7.98 -32.18 -5.48
N GLY A 303 -8.99 -32.36 -4.64
CA GLY A 303 -9.29 -31.40 -3.57
C GLY A 303 -10.31 -31.89 -2.55
N SER A 304 -10.54 -31.07 -1.53
CA SER A 304 -11.55 -31.28 -0.48
C SER A 304 -11.59 -32.68 0.16
N PRO A 305 -10.46 -33.25 0.64
CA PRO A 305 -10.50 -34.52 1.37
C PRO A 305 -11.28 -34.37 2.68
N ARG A 306 -12.26 -35.25 2.93
CA ARG A 306 -13.10 -35.23 4.14
C ARG A 306 -13.39 -36.62 4.66
N TRP A 307 -13.08 -36.85 5.93
CA TRP A 307 -13.36 -38.11 6.60
C TRP A 307 -14.85 -38.28 6.89
N SER A 308 -15.35 -39.50 6.71
CA SER A 308 -16.64 -39.88 7.25
C SER A 308 -16.60 -39.91 8.78
N PRO A 309 -17.68 -39.55 9.48
CA PRO A 309 -17.75 -39.61 10.94
C PRO A 309 -17.41 -40.99 11.54
N ASP A 310 -17.64 -42.08 10.81
CA ASP A 310 -17.24 -43.44 11.21
C ASP A 310 -15.73 -43.75 11.05
N GLY A 311 -14.96 -42.86 10.42
CA GLY A 311 -13.52 -42.98 10.18
C GLY A 311 -13.12 -44.02 9.13
N ARG A 312 -14.07 -44.59 8.39
CA ARG A 312 -13.81 -45.69 7.43
C ARG A 312 -13.74 -45.26 5.98
N LYS A 313 -14.16 -44.03 5.66
CA LYS A 313 -14.23 -43.53 4.29
C LYS A 313 -13.66 -42.13 4.21
N LEU A 314 -13.08 -41.81 3.07
CA LEU A 314 -12.62 -40.49 2.70
C LEU A 314 -13.32 -40.07 1.42
N ALA A 315 -14.07 -38.98 1.47
CA ALA A 315 -14.63 -38.35 0.27
C ALA A 315 -13.68 -37.25 -0.22
N TYR A 316 -13.56 -37.10 -1.54
CA TYR A 316 -12.76 -36.05 -2.16
C TYR A 316 -13.29 -35.76 -3.56
N VAL A 317 -12.78 -34.68 -4.17
CA VAL A 317 -13.03 -34.36 -5.57
C VAL A 317 -11.78 -34.54 -6.42
N GLN A 318 -11.93 -34.91 -7.69
CA GLN A 318 -10.84 -34.97 -8.64
C GLN A 318 -11.30 -34.70 -10.09
N GLN A 319 -10.45 -34.00 -10.85
CA GLN A 319 -10.60 -33.76 -12.29
C GLN A 319 -10.10 -34.94 -13.14
N ASP A 320 -10.62 -35.08 -14.36
CA ASP A 320 -10.13 -36.07 -15.31
C ASP A 320 -8.85 -35.57 -16.02
N SER A 321 -8.86 -34.32 -16.48
CA SER A 321 -7.77 -33.71 -17.24
C SER A 321 -6.56 -33.37 -16.38
N ILE A 322 -5.38 -33.80 -16.83
CA ILE A 322 -4.09 -33.58 -16.14
C ILE A 322 -3.60 -32.11 -16.21
N SER A 323 -4.11 -31.32 -17.14
CA SER A 323 -3.59 -30.00 -17.49
C SER A 323 -4.69 -28.99 -17.84
N TYR A 324 -5.91 -29.16 -17.33
CA TYR A 324 -6.99 -28.19 -17.53
C TYR A 324 -7.64 -27.84 -16.20
N GLU A 325 -7.44 -26.61 -15.75
CA GLU A 325 -7.91 -26.14 -14.44
C GLU A 325 -9.43 -25.99 -14.35
N SER A 326 -10.09 -25.81 -15.50
CA SER A 326 -11.54 -25.63 -15.60
C SER A 326 -12.26 -26.92 -16.01
N ASP A 327 -11.56 -28.06 -16.01
CA ASP A 327 -12.22 -29.36 -16.02
C ASP A 327 -13.09 -29.51 -14.76
N ARG A 328 -14.26 -30.12 -14.89
CA ARG A 328 -15.13 -30.30 -13.73
C ARG A 328 -14.48 -31.25 -12.73
N TYR A 329 -14.63 -30.88 -11.48
CA TYR A 329 -14.41 -31.80 -10.39
C TYR A 329 -15.47 -32.90 -10.39
N LYS A 330 -15.05 -34.14 -10.14
CA LYS A 330 -15.94 -35.30 -9.93
C LYS A 330 -15.75 -35.84 -8.52
N LEU A 331 -16.80 -36.48 -7.99
CA LEU A 331 -16.81 -36.96 -6.61
C LEU A 331 -16.29 -38.40 -6.54
N TYR A 332 -15.48 -38.65 -5.51
CA TYR A 332 -14.94 -39.97 -5.21
C TYR A 332 -15.07 -40.27 -3.73
N VAL A 333 -15.23 -41.56 -3.42
CA VAL A 333 -15.16 -42.09 -2.06
C VAL A 333 -14.14 -43.21 -2.02
N ALA A 334 -13.13 -43.06 -1.19
CA ALA A 334 -12.17 -44.09 -0.84
C ALA A 334 -12.64 -44.81 0.43
N ALA A 335 -12.77 -46.13 0.38
CA ALA A 335 -12.82 -46.96 1.58
C ALA A 335 -11.40 -47.13 2.11
N VAL A 336 -11.16 -46.81 3.38
CA VAL A 336 -9.80 -46.75 3.97
C VAL A 336 -9.63 -47.80 5.06
N GLU A 337 -8.53 -48.54 5.00
CA GLU A 337 -8.09 -49.49 6.03
C GLU A 337 -6.60 -49.28 6.32
N GLY A 338 -6.28 -48.69 7.47
CA GLY A 338 -4.93 -48.20 7.75
C GLY A 338 -4.55 -47.06 6.79
N LEU A 339 -3.51 -47.28 5.99
CA LEU A 339 -3.09 -46.37 4.91
C LEU A 339 -3.50 -46.86 3.51
N ASN A 340 -4.16 -48.03 3.41
CA ASN A 340 -4.63 -48.57 2.13
C ASN A 340 -6.02 -48.01 1.80
N SER A 341 -6.29 -47.81 0.51
CA SER A 341 -7.57 -47.29 0.04
C SER A 341 -8.09 -47.99 -1.22
N LYS A 342 -9.42 -48.13 -1.30
CA LYS A 342 -10.12 -48.55 -2.53
C LYS A 342 -11.13 -47.48 -2.94
N ILE A 343 -10.97 -46.95 -4.15
CA ILE A 343 -11.75 -45.79 -4.64
C ILE A 343 -12.99 -46.23 -5.42
N SER A 344 -14.09 -45.50 -5.25
CA SER A 344 -15.32 -45.59 -6.06
C SER A 344 -15.72 -44.19 -6.54
N PRO A 345 -16.02 -43.98 -7.84
CA PRO A 345 -16.58 -42.73 -8.33
C PRO A 345 -18.06 -42.60 -7.94
N LEU A 346 -18.54 -41.35 -7.83
CA LEU A 346 -19.95 -41.02 -7.59
C LEU A 346 -20.48 -40.09 -8.68
N VAL A 347 -21.76 -40.26 -9.04
CA VAL A 347 -22.54 -39.33 -9.86
C VAL A 347 -21.83 -38.82 -11.12
N GLU A 348 -21.08 -39.68 -11.83
CA GLU A 348 -20.19 -39.28 -12.92
C GLU A 348 -20.89 -38.55 -14.09
N ASN A 349 -22.20 -38.75 -14.27
CA ASN A 349 -22.98 -38.06 -15.31
C ASN A 349 -23.49 -36.68 -14.86
N TRP A 350 -23.23 -36.28 -13.63
CA TRP A 350 -23.63 -34.98 -13.13
C TRP A 350 -22.78 -33.88 -13.77
N ASP A 351 -23.43 -32.98 -14.48
CA ASP A 351 -22.79 -31.89 -15.21
C ASP A 351 -22.70 -30.62 -14.37
N SER A 352 -21.93 -30.72 -13.27
CA SER A 352 -21.60 -29.63 -12.38
C SER A 352 -20.25 -29.91 -11.72
N SER A 353 -19.57 -28.88 -11.24
CA SER A 353 -18.24 -28.97 -10.63
C SER A 353 -18.34 -28.69 -9.12
N PRO A 354 -18.23 -29.72 -8.26
CA PRO A 354 -18.28 -29.56 -6.81
C PRO A 354 -17.07 -28.80 -6.26
N SER A 355 -17.33 -27.83 -5.39
CA SER A 355 -16.29 -26.99 -4.78
C SER A 355 -15.97 -27.39 -3.33
N SER A 356 -16.96 -27.87 -2.57
CA SER A 356 -16.74 -28.40 -1.21
C SER A 356 -17.78 -29.45 -0.83
N LEU A 357 -17.46 -30.26 0.18
CA LEU A 357 -18.33 -31.35 0.63
C LEU A 357 -18.21 -31.60 2.15
N GLN A 358 -19.26 -32.17 2.74
CA GLN A 358 -19.28 -32.68 4.11
C GLN A 358 -20.13 -33.95 4.20
N TRP A 359 -19.75 -34.84 5.10
CA TRP A 359 -20.52 -36.04 5.41
C TRP A 359 -21.69 -35.75 6.34
N THR A 360 -22.83 -36.39 6.09
CA THR A 360 -23.92 -36.43 7.07
C THR A 360 -23.45 -37.16 8.34
N PRO A 361 -23.96 -36.81 9.53
CA PRO A 361 -23.54 -37.44 10.80
C PRO A 361 -23.66 -38.98 10.82
N ASP A 362 -24.57 -39.55 10.03
CA ASP A 362 -24.79 -40.99 9.91
C ASP A 362 -23.84 -41.70 8.92
N SER A 363 -22.91 -40.97 8.28
CA SER A 363 -21.97 -41.46 7.27
C SER A 363 -22.63 -42.08 6.02
N LYS A 364 -23.90 -41.75 5.73
CA LYS A 364 -24.66 -42.32 4.58
C LYS A 364 -24.80 -41.41 3.38
N SER A 365 -24.57 -40.11 3.53
CA SER A 365 -24.70 -39.15 2.43
C SER A 365 -23.63 -38.07 2.55
N LEU A 366 -23.42 -37.39 1.43
CA LEU A 366 -22.63 -36.18 1.30
C LEU A 366 -23.58 -35.01 1.04
N TRP A 367 -23.30 -33.88 1.68
CA TRP A 367 -23.79 -32.59 1.25
C TRP A 367 -22.68 -31.90 0.50
N VAL A 368 -22.99 -31.41 -0.69
CA VAL A 368 -22.01 -30.95 -1.66
C VAL A 368 -22.40 -29.55 -2.12
N ALA A 369 -21.45 -28.61 -2.02
CA ALA A 369 -21.56 -27.30 -2.64
C ALA A 369 -21.09 -27.41 -4.09
N SER A 370 -21.89 -26.92 -5.04
CA SER A 370 -21.58 -26.97 -6.46
C SER A 370 -22.23 -25.79 -7.18
N GLU A 371 -21.63 -25.35 -8.28
CA GLU A 371 -22.15 -24.23 -9.07
C GLU A 371 -23.36 -24.63 -9.91
N LEU A 372 -24.36 -23.75 -9.96
CA LEU A 372 -25.53 -23.85 -10.83
C LEU A 372 -26.05 -22.45 -11.21
N HIS A 373 -25.93 -22.10 -12.50
CA HIS A 373 -26.25 -20.80 -13.09
C HIS A 373 -25.69 -19.61 -12.30
N ALA A 374 -24.36 -19.47 -12.29
CA ALA A 374 -23.58 -18.40 -11.64
C ALA A 374 -23.85 -18.23 -10.13
N SER A 375 -24.19 -19.32 -9.44
CA SER A 375 -24.43 -19.36 -8.00
C SER A 375 -24.04 -20.73 -7.43
N THR A 376 -23.32 -20.76 -6.31
CA THR A 376 -23.00 -21.97 -5.56
C THR A 376 -24.17 -22.39 -4.68
N ARG A 377 -24.59 -23.66 -4.77
CA ARG A 377 -25.76 -24.23 -4.09
C ARG A 377 -25.45 -25.56 -3.41
N LEU A 378 -26.27 -25.95 -2.44
CA LEU A 378 -26.16 -27.24 -1.76
C LEU A 378 -26.99 -28.32 -2.44
N PHE A 379 -26.35 -29.48 -2.60
CA PHE A 379 -26.90 -30.72 -3.14
C PHE A 379 -26.72 -31.86 -2.14
N THR A 380 -27.63 -32.84 -2.16
CA THR A 380 -27.51 -34.06 -1.35
C THR A 380 -27.25 -35.28 -2.23
N ILE A 381 -26.26 -36.10 -1.83
CA ILE A 381 -25.78 -37.23 -2.63
C ILE A 381 -25.52 -38.43 -1.71
N PRO A 382 -26.20 -39.58 -1.88
CA PRO A 382 -25.85 -40.82 -1.17
C PRO A 382 -24.41 -41.24 -1.48
N TYR A 383 -23.66 -41.75 -0.49
CA TYR A 383 -22.24 -42.10 -0.68
C TYR A 383 -22.00 -43.25 -1.67
N ASN A 384 -23.05 -43.98 -2.04
CA ASN A 384 -23.06 -45.09 -2.99
C ASN A 384 -23.92 -44.78 -4.22
N ALA A 385 -24.19 -43.50 -4.49
CA ALA A 385 -24.96 -43.07 -5.64
C ALA A 385 -24.32 -43.55 -6.94
N LYS A 386 -25.14 -44.11 -7.83
CA LYS A 386 -24.73 -44.54 -9.17
C LYS A 386 -24.37 -43.33 -10.04
N SER A 387 -23.60 -43.56 -11.10
CA SER A 387 -23.21 -42.53 -12.08
C SER A 387 -24.41 -41.78 -12.69
N SER A 388 -25.58 -42.43 -12.80
CA SER A 388 -26.82 -41.86 -13.34
C SER A 388 -27.69 -41.11 -12.33
N PHE A 389 -27.30 -41.04 -11.04
CA PHE A 389 -28.08 -40.31 -10.04
C PHE A 389 -27.96 -38.80 -10.32
N VAL A 390 -29.09 -38.09 -10.26
CA VAL A 390 -29.16 -36.65 -10.48
C VAL A 390 -29.31 -35.95 -9.12
N PRO A 391 -28.27 -35.28 -8.61
CA PRO A 391 -28.35 -34.52 -7.38
C PRO A 391 -29.39 -33.42 -7.45
N LYS A 392 -30.09 -33.17 -6.33
CA LYS A 392 -31.10 -32.10 -6.22
C LYS A 392 -30.57 -30.98 -5.33
N ASN A 393 -30.59 -29.75 -5.83
CA ASN A 393 -30.26 -28.60 -5.01
C ASN A 393 -31.41 -28.26 -4.05
N PHE A 394 -31.09 -27.61 -2.93
CA PHE A 394 -32.12 -27.11 -2.00
C PHE A 394 -31.86 -25.71 -1.45
N THR A 395 -30.85 -24.99 -1.96
CA THR A 395 -30.57 -23.58 -1.65
C THR A 395 -30.54 -22.72 -2.92
N GLY A 396 -30.50 -21.39 -2.76
CA GLY A 396 -30.43 -20.40 -3.86
C GLY A 396 -31.74 -20.26 -4.66
N PRO A 397 -31.74 -19.48 -5.77
CA PRO A 397 -30.60 -18.78 -6.37
C PRO A 397 -30.33 -17.38 -5.80
N ASP A 398 -31.15 -16.89 -4.87
CA ASP A 398 -31.13 -15.50 -4.40
C ASP A 398 -29.93 -15.12 -3.49
N THR A 399 -29.03 -16.07 -3.25
CA THR A 399 -27.76 -15.87 -2.52
C THR A 399 -26.70 -16.83 -3.06
N ASN A 400 -25.44 -16.44 -3.00
CA ASN A 400 -24.29 -17.28 -3.33
C ASN A 400 -23.68 -17.90 -2.06
N LEU A 401 -23.65 -19.23 -1.98
CA LEU A 401 -23.10 -19.95 -0.82
C LEU A 401 -21.58 -19.79 -0.73
N ALA A 402 -21.08 -19.52 0.47
CA ALA A 402 -19.65 -19.49 0.76
C ALA A 402 -19.21 -20.71 1.60
N ASP A 403 -20.02 -21.12 2.57
CA ASP A 403 -19.72 -22.26 3.45
C ASP A 403 -21.01 -22.76 4.15
N PHE A 404 -20.97 -23.96 4.71
CA PHE A 404 -22.09 -24.54 5.42
C PHE A 404 -21.64 -25.50 6.53
N ALA A 405 -22.54 -25.76 7.48
CA ALA A 405 -22.41 -26.83 8.46
C ALA A 405 -23.70 -27.65 8.52
N ILE A 406 -23.57 -28.97 8.72
CA ILE A 406 -24.70 -29.87 8.92
C ILE A 406 -25.05 -29.91 10.42
N LEU A 407 -26.23 -29.41 10.78
CA LEU A 407 -26.72 -29.42 12.15
C LEU A 407 -27.22 -30.83 12.53
N PRO A 408 -27.14 -31.23 13.83
CA PRO A 408 -27.60 -32.55 14.28
C PRO A 408 -29.08 -32.86 14.00
N ASP A 409 -29.90 -31.84 13.79
CA ASP A 409 -31.32 -31.97 13.45
C ASP A 409 -31.60 -32.09 11.93
N GLY A 410 -30.54 -32.21 11.11
CA GLY A 410 -30.65 -32.39 9.66
C GLY A 410 -30.91 -31.10 8.87
N ARG A 411 -30.71 -29.92 9.48
CA ARG A 411 -30.67 -28.63 8.78
C ARG A 411 -29.25 -28.25 8.38
N ALA A 412 -29.12 -27.47 7.31
CA ALA A 412 -27.89 -26.71 7.04
C ALA A 412 -27.91 -25.41 7.84
N LEU A 413 -26.80 -25.03 8.46
CA LEU A 413 -26.48 -23.63 8.68
C LEU A 413 -25.64 -23.15 7.50
N VAL A 414 -26.15 -22.18 6.74
CA VAL A 414 -25.50 -21.67 5.54
C VAL A 414 -24.94 -20.28 5.80
N SER A 415 -23.67 -20.09 5.43
CA SER A 415 -23.02 -18.79 5.28
C SER A 415 -23.00 -18.42 3.81
N ALA A 416 -23.71 -17.36 3.42
CA ALA A 416 -23.81 -16.92 2.03
C ALA A 416 -23.60 -15.41 1.91
N SER A 417 -23.63 -14.90 0.68
CA SER A 417 -23.58 -13.46 0.35
C SER A 417 -24.38 -13.18 -0.92
N ALA A 418 -24.64 -11.91 -1.20
CA ALA A 418 -25.21 -11.42 -2.45
C ALA A 418 -24.76 -9.97 -2.65
N SER A 419 -24.96 -9.37 -3.82
CA SER A 419 -24.54 -7.98 -4.08
C SER A 419 -25.20 -6.95 -3.12
N TRP A 420 -26.33 -7.30 -2.51
CA TRP A 420 -27.05 -6.48 -1.52
C TRP A 420 -26.71 -6.80 -0.06
N THR A 421 -25.93 -7.86 0.22
CA THR A 421 -25.51 -8.21 1.59
C THR A 421 -24.15 -8.90 1.62
N SER A 422 -23.21 -8.33 2.39
CA SER A 422 -21.85 -8.87 2.51
C SER A 422 -21.80 -10.23 3.20
N ARG A 423 -22.77 -10.51 4.08
CA ARG A 423 -22.93 -11.80 4.74
C ARG A 423 -24.37 -12.01 5.18
N ILE A 424 -24.89 -13.20 4.91
CA ILE A 424 -26.17 -13.69 5.44
C ILE A 424 -25.97 -15.08 6.05
N PHE A 425 -26.58 -15.29 7.23
CA PHE A 425 -26.67 -16.60 7.87
C PHE A 425 -28.13 -17.06 7.87
N TYR A 426 -28.38 -18.28 7.42
CA TYR A 426 -29.71 -18.88 7.46
C TYR A 426 -29.64 -20.38 7.69
N THR A 427 -30.74 -20.96 8.17
CA THR A 427 -30.89 -22.41 8.23
C THR A 427 -31.87 -22.92 7.19
N GLN A 428 -31.59 -24.06 6.57
CA GLN A 428 -32.47 -24.66 5.58
C GLN A 428 -32.36 -26.19 5.56
N SER A 429 -33.51 -26.87 5.44
CA SER A 429 -33.57 -28.30 5.15
C SER A 429 -33.94 -28.56 3.69
N PRO A 430 -33.57 -29.71 3.12
CA PRO A 430 -34.09 -30.14 1.83
C PRO A 430 -35.62 -30.07 1.74
N GLY A 431 -36.14 -29.39 0.72
CA GLY A 431 -37.58 -29.24 0.49
C GLY A 431 -38.31 -28.30 1.47
N LYS A 432 -37.60 -27.52 2.28
CA LYS A 432 -38.17 -26.51 3.18
C LYS A 432 -37.63 -25.11 2.85
N ASN A 433 -38.42 -24.09 3.19
CA ASN A 433 -37.99 -22.70 3.07
C ASN A 433 -36.85 -22.39 4.05
N LYS A 434 -35.95 -21.49 3.67
CA LYS A 434 -34.91 -21.00 4.57
C LYS A 434 -35.48 -20.14 5.70
N LYS A 435 -34.84 -20.22 6.86
CA LYS A 435 -35.04 -19.32 8.01
C LYS A 435 -33.81 -18.43 8.14
N VAL A 436 -33.95 -17.15 7.80
CA VAL A 436 -32.87 -16.16 7.96
C VAL A 436 -32.64 -15.91 9.45
N LEU A 437 -31.38 -15.96 9.86
CA LEU A 437 -30.95 -15.72 11.24
C LEU A 437 -30.31 -14.33 11.39
N PHE A 438 -29.58 -13.88 10.37
CA PHE A 438 -28.81 -12.66 10.37
C PHE A 438 -28.54 -12.22 8.93
N THR A 439 -28.57 -10.93 8.65
CA THR A 439 -28.06 -10.35 7.40
C THR A 439 -27.33 -9.04 7.66
N ALA A 440 -26.20 -8.83 6.98
CA ALA A 440 -25.31 -7.70 7.21
C ALA A 440 -25.99 -6.35 6.93
N ASN A 441 -26.79 -6.24 5.86
CA ASN A 441 -27.51 -5.02 5.48
C ASN A 441 -28.57 -4.53 6.48
N GLU A 442 -29.02 -5.39 7.41
CA GLU A 442 -29.92 -4.99 8.50
C GLU A 442 -29.18 -4.48 9.74
N VAL A 443 -27.89 -4.83 9.88
CA VAL A 443 -27.11 -4.57 11.10
C VAL A 443 -26.03 -3.51 10.87
N ASP A 444 -25.44 -3.47 9.68
CA ASP A 444 -24.36 -2.56 9.32
C ASP A 444 -24.92 -1.24 8.78
N PRO A 445 -24.59 -0.09 9.41
CA PRO A 445 -25.00 1.22 8.92
C PRO A 445 -24.57 1.49 7.47
N GLU A 446 -23.40 0.98 7.06
CA GLU A 446 -22.80 1.17 5.73
C GLU A 446 -23.57 0.48 4.61
N LEU A 447 -24.34 -0.56 4.95
CA LEU A 447 -25.08 -1.40 4.00
C LEU A 447 -26.60 -1.18 4.07
N ARG A 448 -27.05 -0.24 4.89
CA ARG A 448 -28.46 0.01 5.14
C ARG A 448 -29.19 0.42 3.87
N GLY A 449 -30.34 -0.19 3.61
CA GLY A 449 -31.21 0.15 2.48
C GLY A 449 -31.01 -0.74 1.25
N LEU A 450 -29.93 -1.52 1.20
CA LEU A 450 -29.74 -2.55 0.18
C LEU A 450 -30.75 -3.69 0.34
N LYS A 451 -31.31 -4.16 -0.78
CA LYS A 451 -32.38 -5.15 -0.83
C LYS A 451 -32.21 -6.15 -1.98
N PRO A 452 -32.79 -7.36 -1.86
CA PRO A 452 -32.71 -8.41 -2.88
C PRO A 452 -33.34 -8.06 -4.24
N ASP A 453 -34.31 -7.14 -4.28
CA ASP A 453 -35.04 -6.75 -5.48
C ASP A 453 -34.25 -5.82 -6.42
N SER A 454 -33.04 -5.41 -6.04
CA SER A 454 -32.15 -4.56 -6.85
C SER A 454 -31.32 -5.33 -7.89
N VAL A 455 -31.59 -6.63 -8.08
CA VAL A 455 -30.93 -7.49 -9.07
C VAL A 455 -31.96 -8.33 -9.82
N SER A 456 -31.74 -8.51 -11.11
CA SER A 456 -32.49 -9.46 -11.94
C SER A 456 -31.54 -10.15 -12.93
N ASN A 457 -32.06 -11.06 -13.76
CA ASN A 457 -31.31 -11.61 -14.87
C ASN A 457 -32.27 -11.99 -16.01
N PHE A 458 -31.74 -12.08 -17.22
CA PHE A 458 -32.44 -12.55 -18.41
C PHE A 458 -31.53 -13.49 -19.21
N TRP A 459 -32.10 -14.12 -20.23
CA TRP A 459 -31.41 -15.07 -21.10
C TRP A 459 -31.52 -14.64 -22.56
N VAL A 460 -30.44 -14.80 -23.32
CA VAL A 460 -30.38 -14.57 -24.77
C VAL A 460 -29.83 -15.82 -25.43
N GLU A 461 -30.47 -16.28 -26.49
CA GLU A 461 -29.95 -17.41 -27.28
C GLU A 461 -28.82 -16.93 -28.20
N ASN A 462 -27.66 -17.61 -28.16
CA ASN A 462 -26.54 -17.31 -29.04
C ASN A 462 -26.64 -17.99 -30.42
N ASP A 463 -25.62 -17.84 -31.27
CA ASP A 463 -25.65 -18.38 -32.64
C ASP A 463 -25.56 -19.92 -32.66
N ASP A 464 -25.04 -20.52 -31.59
CA ASP A 464 -24.89 -21.97 -31.43
C ASP A 464 -26.13 -22.61 -30.75
N GLY A 465 -27.14 -21.81 -30.40
CA GLY A 465 -28.35 -22.25 -29.69
C GLY A 465 -28.20 -22.36 -28.17
N ASP A 466 -27.07 -21.94 -27.60
CA ASP A 466 -26.86 -21.90 -26.15
C ASP A 466 -27.59 -20.70 -25.52
N GLN A 467 -28.00 -20.86 -24.27
CA GLN A 467 -28.64 -19.80 -23.49
C GLN A 467 -27.60 -19.02 -22.69
N ILE A 468 -27.48 -17.73 -22.96
CA ILE A 468 -26.53 -16.81 -22.33
C ILE A 468 -27.24 -16.04 -21.21
N GLN A 469 -26.89 -16.33 -19.95
CA GLN A 469 -27.44 -15.62 -18.81
C GLN A 469 -26.76 -14.26 -18.63
N THR A 470 -27.55 -13.21 -18.43
CA THR A 470 -27.03 -11.87 -18.11
C THR A 470 -27.73 -11.33 -16.87
N PHE A 471 -26.94 -11.00 -15.84
CA PHE A 471 -27.42 -10.33 -14.64
C PHE A 471 -27.54 -8.82 -14.88
N VAL A 472 -28.53 -8.20 -14.24
CA VAL A 472 -28.81 -6.76 -14.30
C VAL A 472 -28.91 -6.23 -12.88
N PHE A 473 -28.11 -5.21 -12.56
CA PHE A 473 -28.08 -4.56 -11.27
C PHE A 473 -28.60 -3.13 -11.40
N TYR A 474 -29.54 -2.78 -10.54
CA TYR A 474 -30.27 -1.51 -10.59
C TYR A 474 -29.77 -0.53 -9.52
N PRO A 475 -29.79 0.79 -9.77
CA PRO A 475 -29.55 1.80 -8.73
C PRO A 475 -30.66 1.80 -7.66
N THR A 476 -30.39 2.34 -6.48
CA THR A 476 -31.34 2.34 -5.34
C THR A 476 -32.69 2.99 -5.67
N ASP A 477 -32.69 4.03 -6.51
CA ASP A 477 -33.88 4.79 -6.92
C ASP A 477 -34.30 4.46 -8.35
N PHE A 478 -34.12 3.21 -8.79
CA PHE A 478 -34.47 2.79 -10.14
C PHE A 478 -35.97 2.94 -10.41
N ASP A 479 -36.29 3.69 -11.46
CA ASP A 479 -37.61 3.83 -12.05
C ASP A 479 -37.61 3.24 -13.47
N PRO A 480 -38.37 2.17 -13.76
CA PRO A 480 -38.42 1.57 -15.10
C PRO A 480 -39.02 2.49 -16.17
N GLN A 481 -39.60 3.64 -15.81
CA GLN A 481 -40.08 4.66 -16.76
C GLN A 481 -38.98 5.61 -17.25
N GLU A 482 -37.83 5.64 -16.56
CA GLU A 482 -36.68 6.48 -16.90
C GLU A 482 -35.63 5.72 -17.74
N ARG A 483 -34.74 6.44 -18.43
CA ARG A 483 -33.64 5.85 -19.21
C ARG A 483 -32.27 6.09 -18.56
N TYR A 484 -31.55 5.00 -18.30
CA TYR A 484 -30.26 5.00 -17.61
C TYR A 484 -29.11 4.65 -18.55
N PRO A 485 -27.93 5.28 -18.40
CA PRO A 485 -26.74 4.85 -19.13
C PRO A 485 -26.37 3.41 -18.74
N LEU A 486 -25.81 2.67 -19.70
CA LEU A 486 -25.40 1.27 -19.51
C LEU A 486 -23.94 1.17 -19.06
N ALA A 487 -23.69 0.38 -18.01
CA ALA A 487 -22.37 -0.14 -17.68
C ALA A 487 -22.31 -1.63 -18.02
N PHE A 488 -21.66 -1.97 -19.14
CA PHE A 488 -21.59 -3.32 -19.68
C PHE A 488 -20.33 -4.03 -19.14
N ILE A 489 -20.50 -4.87 -18.12
CA ILE A 489 -19.38 -5.50 -17.41
C ILE A 489 -19.08 -6.88 -18.00
N ILE A 490 -17.81 -7.12 -18.25
CA ILE A 490 -17.26 -8.36 -18.79
C ILE A 490 -16.37 -8.97 -17.72
N HIS A 491 -16.75 -10.15 -17.22
CA HIS A 491 -16.02 -10.79 -16.12
C HIS A 491 -14.67 -11.37 -16.58
N GLY A 492 -13.75 -11.54 -15.63
CA GLY A 492 -12.46 -12.21 -15.85
C GLY A 492 -12.59 -13.73 -16.05
N GLY A 493 -11.48 -14.43 -16.19
CA GLY A 493 -11.46 -15.87 -16.47
C GLY A 493 -10.56 -16.20 -17.66
N PRO A 494 -11.08 -16.78 -18.76
CA PRO A 494 -12.48 -16.76 -19.18
C PRO A 494 -13.42 -17.71 -18.42
N GLN A 495 -12.89 -18.76 -17.82
CA GLN A 495 -13.68 -19.77 -17.10
C GLN A 495 -13.96 -19.33 -15.64
N SER A 496 -14.62 -18.18 -15.46
CA SER A 496 -15.18 -17.76 -14.17
C SER A 496 -16.64 -17.32 -14.32
N THR A 497 -17.33 -17.09 -13.19
CA THR A 497 -18.70 -16.57 -13.20
C THR A 497 -18.82 -15.28 -12.39
N GLN A 498 -19.76 -14.42 -12.79
CA GLN A 498 -20.09 -13.18 -12.09
C GLN A 498 -21.60 -13.02 -11.94
N GLY A 499 -22.18 -13.82 -11.05
CA GLY A 499 -23.59 -13.71 -10.65
C GLY A 499 -23.84 -12.72 -9.50
N ASP A 500 -24.97 -12.88 -8.81
CA ASP A 500 -25.33 -12.06 -7.64
C ASP A 500 -24.50 -12.44 -6.40
N SER A 501 -23.37 -11.75 -6.22
CA SER A 501 -22.41 -12.00 -5.15
C SER A 501 -21.84 -10.70 -4.58
N TRP A 502 -21.31 -10.76 -3.35
CA TRP A 502 -20.64 -9.63 -2.74
C TRP A 502 -19.16 -9.58 -3.14
N SER A 503 -18.69 -8.41 -3.57
CA SER A 503 -17.28 -8.11 -3.76
C SER A 503 -16.93 -6.82 -3.05
N THR A 504 -15.66 -6.66 -2.63
CA THR A 504 -15.11 -5.38 -2.14
C THR A 504 -14.33 -4.63 -3.23
N ARG A 505 -14.33 -5.17 -4.45
CA ARG A 505 -13.69 -4.59 -5.63
C ARG A 505 -14.75 -4.38 -6.72
N TRP A 506 -15.01 -5.43 -7.50
CA TRP A 506 -16.04 -5.45 -8.55
C TRP A 506 -17.44 -5.68 -7.98
N ASN A 507 -17.88 -4.81 -7.06
CA ASN A 507 -19.24 -4.83 -6.54
C ASN A 507 -20.19 -4.15 -7.52
N LEU A 508 -20.93 -4.94 -8.28
CA LEU A 508 -21.77 -4.40 -9.37
C LEU A 508 -22.94 -3.54 -8.86
N ARG A 509 -23.35 -3.71 -7.60
CA ARG A 509 -24.31 -2.82 -6.96
C ARG A 509 -23.72 -1.41 -6.79
N LEU A 510 -22.47 -1.30 -6.35
CA LEU A 510 -21.77 -0.02 -6.23
C LEU A 510 -21.56 0.68 -7.58
N TRP A 511 -21.35 -0.09 -8.66
CA TRP A 511 -21.32 0.45 -10.02
C TRP A 511 -22.68 1.03 -10.42
N ALA A 512 -23.79 0.35 -10.06
CA ALA A 512 -25.13 0.85 -10.34
C ALA A 512 -25.44 2.15 -9.58
N GLU A 513 -24.94 2.28 -8.34
CA GLU A 513 -25.03 3.52 -7.56
C GLU A 513 -24.32 4.72 -8.20
N GLN A 514 -23.51 4.52 -9.25
CA GLN A 514 -22.94 5.62 -10.04
C GLN A 514 -23.95 6.20 -11.07
N GLY A 515 -25.20 5.74 -11.04
CA GLY A 515 -26.29 6.19 -11.92
C GLY A 515 -26.42 5.37 -13.21
N PHE A 516 -25.94 4.12 -13.20
CA PHE A 516 -25.97 3.22 -14.35
C PHE A 516 -26.91 2.04 -14.08
N VAL A 517 -27.49 1.50 -15.15
CA VAL A 517 -27.91 0.10 -15.16
C VAL A 517 -26.67 -0.71 -15.51
N VAL A 518 -26.33 -1.71 -14.68
CA VAL A 518 -25.10 -2.50 -14.83
C VAL A 518 -25.47 -3.91 -15.27
N THR A 519 -24.78 -4.44 -16.27
CA THR A 519 -24.98 -5.82 -16.74
C THR A 519 -23.72 -6.65 -16.57
N ALA A 520 -23.87 -7.94 -16.25
CA ALA A 520 -22.77 -8.90 -16.23
C ALA A 520 -23.20 -10.19 -16.93
N THR A 521 -22.57 -10.47 -18.07
CA THR A 521 -22.92 -11.56 -18.98
C THR A 521 -22.03 -12.78 -18.74
N GLN A 522 -22.66 -13.96 -18.65
CA GLN A 522 -21.98 -15.26 -18.55
C GLN A 522 -21.81 -15.82 -19.96
N PHE A 523 -20.75 -15.39 -20.64
CA PHE A 523 -20.47 -15.71 -22.04
C PHE A 523 -19.97 -17.15 -22.20
N THR A 524 -19.93 -17.66 -23.44
CA THR A 524 -19.42 -19.00 -23.78
C THR A 524 -18.04 -19.22 -23.17
N GLY A 525 -17.89 -20.26 -22.35
CA GLY A 525 -16.69 -20.53 -21.55
C GLY A 525 -16.88 -20.34 -20.05
N SER A 526 -17.90 -19.58 -19.61
CA SER A 526 -18.21 -19.46 -18.18
C SER A 526 -18.61 -20.84 -17.60
N PRO A 527 -18.06 -21.25 -16.44
CA PRO A 527 -18.49 -22.47 -15.77
C PRO A 527 -19.91 -22.29 -15.24
N SER A 528 -20.44 -23.32 -14.57
CA SER A 528 -21.80 -23.35 -14.01
C SER A 528 -22.96 -23.58 -15.00
N TYR A 529 -22.68 -23.74 -16.30
CA TYR A 529 -23.66 -24.06 -17.37
C TYR A 529 -23.39 -25.42 -18.05
N GLY A 530 -22.50 -26.23 -17.48
CA GLY A 530 -22.09 -27.54 -17.98
C GLY A 530 -20.69 -27.53 -18.59
N GLN A 531 -20.03 -28.70 -18.61
CA GLN A 531 -18.65 -28.78 -19.08
C GLN A 531 -18.53 -28.43 -20.56
N ALA A 532 -19.49 -28.86 -21.39
CA ALA A 532 -19.47 -28.59 -22.82
C ALA A 532 -19.52 -27.09 -23.13
N PHE A 533 -20.28 -26.30 -22.36
CA PHE A 533 -20.33 -24.85 -22.52
C PHE A 533 -19.01 -24.20 -22.07
N THR A 534 -18.37 -24.74 -21.04
CA THR A 534 -17.06 -24.28 -20.54
C THR A 534 -15.96 -24.55 -21.57
N ASP A 535 -15.95 -25.74 -22.19
CA ASP A 535 -14.90 -26.19 -23.13
C ASP A 535 -14.93 -25.44 -24.47
N LYS A 536 -16.09 -24.87 -24.86
CA LYS A 536 -16.26 -24.13 -26.12
C LYS A 536 -15.38 -22.88 -26.27
N ILE A 537 -14.73 -22.43 -25.19
CA ILE A 537 -13.79 -21.31 -25.21
C ILE A 537 -12.43 -21.67 -25.81
N GLN A 538 -12.05 -22.95 -25.80
CA GLN A 538 -10.80 -23.43 -26.36
C GLN A 538 -10.73 -23.08 -27.86
N ASN A 539 -9.61 -22.49 -28.29
CA ASN A 539 -9.39 -21.95 -29.64
C ASN A 539 -10.39 -20.89 -30.09
N ASN A 540 -11.06 -20.22 -29.16
CA ASN A 540 -12.22 -19.38 -29.47
C ASN A 540 -12.29 -18.11 -28.61
N TRP A 541 -11.14 -17.59 -28.16
CA TRP A 541 -11.10 -16.48 -27.19
C TRP A 541 -11.76 -15.19 -27.70
N GLY A 542 -11.62 -14.86 -28.99
CA GLY A 542 -12.23 -13.68 -29.61
C GLY A 542 -13.47 -13.99 -30.47
N GLY A 543 -13.93 -15.25 -30.51
CA GLY A 543 -15.02 -15.70 -31.36
C GLY A 543 -16.37 -15.68 -30.64
N THR A 544 -16.91 -16.86 -30.28
CA THR A 544 -18.25 -16.97 -29.64
C THR A 544 -18.43 -16.08 -28.40
N PRO A 545 -17.45 -15.94 -27.48
CA PRO A 545 -17.60 -15.02 -26.34
C PRO A 545 -17.86 -13.57 -26.78
N TYR A 546 -17.23 -13.11 -27.85
CA TYR A 546 -17.45 -11.77 -28.39
C TYR A 546 -18.84 -11.66 -29.03
N THR A 547 -19.27 -12.66 -29.82
CA THR A 547 -20.60 -12.63 -30.45
C THR A 547 -21.74 -12.75 -29.43
N ASP A 548 -21.55 -13.50 -28.34
CA ASP A 548 -22.46 -13.53 -27.19
C ASP A 548 -22.66 -12.12 -26.62
N LEU A 549 -21.57 -11.38 -26.39
CA LEU A 549 -21.61 -10.01 -25.87
C LEU A 549 -22.31 -9.05 -26.86
N VAL A 550 -22.05 -9.20 -28.17
CA VAL A 550 -22.75 -8.42 -29.20
C VAL A 550 -24.26 -8.69 -29.15
N LYS A 551 -24.69 -9.95 -29.08
CA LYS A 551 -26.11 -10.31 -29.01
C LYS A 551 -26.80 -9.76 -27.77
N VAL A 552 -26.13 -9.82 -26.62
CA VAL A 552 -26.66 -9.25 -25.38
C VAL A 552 -26.77 -7.73 -25.51
N PHE A 553 -25.76 -7.05 -26.07
CA PHE A 553 -25.81 -5.61 -26.30
C PHE A 553 -26.97 -5.22 -27.24
N GLU A 554 -27.15 -5.95 -28.34
CA GLU A 554 -28.25 -5.74 -29.28
C GLU A 554 -29.62 -6.02 -28.64
N HIS A 555 -29.71 -7.02 -27.77
CA HIS A 555 -30.92 -7.28 -26.99
C HIS A 555 -31.25 -6.09 -26.07
N LEU A 556 -30.25 -5.58 -25.33
CA LEU A 556 -30.40 -4.42 -24.46
C LEU A 556 -30.83 -3.17 -25.25
N LYS A 557 -30.20 -2.91 -26.40
CA LYS A 557 -30.48 -1.77 -27.29
C LYS A 557 -31.91 -1.76 -27.81
N HIS A 558 -32.44 -2.92 -28.20
CA HIS A 558 -33.72 -3.01 -28.91
C HIS A 558 -34.91 -3.43 -28.04
N ASN A 559 -34.68 -4.14 -26.93
CA ASN A 559 -35.76 -4.77 -26.15
C ASN A 559 -35.87 -4.25 -24.71
N VAL A 560 -34.91 -3.47 -24.22
CA VAL A 560 -34.88 -3.00 -22.82
C VAL A 560 -35.02 -1.47 -22.77
N PRO A 561 -36.25 -0.93 -22.64
CA PRO A 561 -36.53 0.48 -22.89
C PRO A 561 -35.87 1.45 -21.89
N TYR A 562 -35.65 1.00 -20.64
CA TYR A 562 -35.01 1.79 -19.60
C TYR A 562 -33.47 1.85 -19.74
N VAL A 563 -32.88 1.16 -20.72
CA VAL A 563 -31.45 1.22 -21.00
C VAL A 563 -31.16 2.21 -22.12
N ASP A 564 -30.17 3.08 -21.90
CA ASP A 564 -29.66 4.06 -22.86
C ASP A 564 -28.27 3.64 -23.34
N THR A 565 -28.25 2.96 -24.49
CA THR A 565 -27.02 2.48 -25.13
C THR A 565 -26.20 3.60 -25.79
N ASP A 566 -26.80 4.76 -26.09
CA ASP A 566 -26.06 5.92 -26.61
C ASP A 566 -25.11 6.52 -25.55
N ARG A 567 -25.27 6.12 -24.28
CA ARG A 567 -24.40 6.47 -23.16
C ARG A 567 -23.79 5.23 -22.50
N ALA A 568 -23.56 4.16 -23.27
CA ALA A 568 -22.95 2.95 -22.77
C ALA A 568 -21.43 3.08 -22.53
N ILE A 569 -20.94 2.36 -21.52
CA ILE A 569 -19.52 2.07 -21.29
C ILE A 569 -19.34 0.56 -21.18
N ALA A 570 -18.12 0.07 -21.42
CA ALA A 570 -17.75 -1.31 -21.10
C ALA A 570 -16.54 -1.35 -20.16
N ALA A 571 -16.49 -2.38 -19.32
CA ALA A 571 -15.41 -2.56 -18.36
C ALA A 571 -15.16 -4.04 -18.06
N GLY A 572 -13.89 -4.41 -17.87
CA GLY A 572 -13.53 -5.75 -17.44
C GLY A 572 -12.14 -5.85 -16.82
N ALA A 573 -11.92 -6.93 -16.08
CA ALA A 573 -10.61 -7.27 -15.51
C ALA A 573 -10.08 -8.60 -16.06
N SER A 574 -8.76 -8.78 -16.12
CA SER A 574 -8.14 -10.02 -16.58
C SER A 574 -8.60 -10.37 -18.01
N PHE A 575 -9.21 -11.55 -18.23
CA PHE A 575 -9.86 -11.88 -19.50
C PHE A 575 -10.90 -10.82 -19.94
N GLY A 576 -11.63 -10.20 -19.02
CA GLY A 576 -12.55 -9.11 -19.35
C GLY A 576 -11.85 -7.87 -19.91
N CYS A 577 -10.60 -7.60 -19.48
CA CYS A 577 -9.76 -6.57 -20.08
C CYS A 577 -9.17 -7.02 -21.43
N TYR A 578 -8.80 -8.30 -21.58
CA TYR A 578 -8.51 -8.87 -22.91
C TYR A 578 -9.68 -8.66 -23.88
N MET A 579 -10.91 -8.99 -23.47
CA MET A 579 -12.09 -8.80 -24.29
C MET A 579 -12.40 -7.31 -24.52
N THR A 580 -12.08 -6.44 -23.58
CA THR A 580 -12.17 -4.98 -23.75
C THR A 580 -11.20 -4.50 -24.85
N ASN A 581 -9.95 -4.97 -24.85
CA ASN A 581 -8.97 -4.71 -25.90
C ASN A 581 -9.40 -5.31 -27.25
N TRP A 582 -10.04 -6.49 -27.26
CA TRP A 582 -10.60 -7.09 -28.46
C TRP A 582 -11.75 -6.24 -29.04
N ILE A 583 -12.71 -5.84 -28.19
CA ILE A 583 -13.82 -4.95 -28.52
C ILE A 583 -13.32 -3.62 -29.09
N GLN A 584 -12.24 -3.05 -28.53
CA GLN A 584 -11.63 -1.82 -29.00
C GLN A 584 -11.27 -1.88 -30.51
N GLY A 585 -10.82 -3.04 -31.00
CA GLY A 585 -10.48 -3.31 -32.40
C GLY A 585 -11.65 -3.62 -33.35
N HIS A 586 -12.87 -3.80 -32.82
CA HIS A 586 -14.04 -4.30 -33.55
C HIS A 586 -15.25 -3.35 -33.44
N ASP A 587 -16.32 -3.65 -34.20
CA ASP A 587 -17.50 -2.78 -34.36
C ASP A 587 -18.20 -2.46 -33.03
N LEU A 588 -18.33 -3.44 -32.12
CA LEU A 588 -18.96 -3.24 -30.82
C LEU A 588 -18.26 -2.14 -30.00
N GLY A 589 -16.95 -1.94 -30.20
CA GLY A 589 -16.21 -0.86 -29.55
C GLY A 589 -16.75 0.53 -29.86
N ARG A 590 -17.39 0.73 -31.03
CA ARG A 590 -17.94 2.02 -31.45
C ARG A 590 -19.30 2.34 -30.84
N GLU A 591 -19.96 1.36 -30.22
CA GLU A 591 -21.18 1.57 -29.46
C GLU A 591 -20.88 2.20 -28.08
N PHE A 592 -19.68 1.98 -27.53
CA PHE A 592 -19.29 2.50 -26.22
C PHE A 592 -18.68 3.91 -26.28
N LYS A 593 -18.93 4.70 -25.23
CA LYS A 593 -18.31 6.03 -25.04
C LYS A 593 -16.98 5.97 -24.29
N ALA A 594 -16.79 4.92 -23.50
CA ALA A 594 -15.53 4.65 -22.82
C ALA A 594 -15.40 3.17 -22.47
N LEU A 595 -14.14 2.75 -22.38
CA LEU A 595 -13.71 1.43 -21.95
C LEU A 595 -12.89 1.53 -20.66
N VAL A 596 -12.90 0.45 -19.87
CA VAL A 596 -12.04 0.27 -18.68
C VAL A 596 -11.42 -1.12 -18.73
N CYS A 597 -10.09 -1.15 -18.77
CA CYS A 597 -9.29 -2.36 -18.86
C CYS A 597 -8.44 -2.49 -17.60
N HIS A 598 -8.67 -3.52 -16.79
CA HIS A 598 -7.92 -3.78 -15.56
C HIS A 598 -7.12 -5.07 -15.67
N ASP A 599 -5.79 -4.98 -15.62
CA ASP A 599 -4.88 -6.13 -15.52
C ASP A 599 -5.11 -7.21 -16.60
N GLY A 600 -5.20 -6.83 -17.88
CA GLY A 600 -5.49 -7.77 -18.97
C GLY A 600 -4.58 -7.64 -20.18
N LYS A 601 -4.66 -8.65 -21.06
CA LYS A 601 -3.76 -8.84 -22.19
C LYS A 601 -4.18 -8.03 -23.40
N VAL A 602 -3.20 -7.52 -24.14
CA VAL A 602 -3.36 -6.97 -25.50
C VAL A 602 -2.57 -7.77 -26.53
N ASN A 603 -1.60 -8.57 -26.09
CA ASN A 603 -0.72 -9.40 -26.93
C ASN A 603 -0.86 -10.88 -26.54
N GLN A 604 -1.50 -11.68 -27.40
CA GLN A 604 -1.70 -13.10 -27.12
C GLN A 604 -0.46 -13.95 -27.35
N VAL A 605 0.39 -13.56 -28.31
CA VAL A 605 1.68 -14.23 -28.54
C VAL A 605 2.59 -14.09 -27.30
N ALA A 606 2.51 -12.98 -26.57
CA ALA A 606 3.27 -12.77 -25.33
C ALA A 606 2.68 -13.49 -24.11
N ALA A 607 1.52 -14.16 -24.22
CA ALA A 607 0.83 -14.77 -23.08
C ALA A 607 1.64 -15.90 -22.41
N TYR A 608 2.66 -16.45 -23.06
CA TYR A 608 3.61 -17.41 -22.49
C TYR A 608 4.48 -16.85 -21.34
N ALA A 609 4.44 -15.54 -21.08
CA ALA A 609 5.09 -14.93 -19.91
C ALA A 609 4.37 -15.23 -18.57
N THR A 610 3.20 -15.89 -18.62
CA THR A 610 2.47 -16.42 -17.45
C THR A 610 3.24 -17.55 -16.77
N ASP A 611 2.97 -17.75 -15.48
CA ASP A 611 3.53 -18.89 -14.72
C ASP A 611 2.75 -20.20 -15.00
N GLU A 612 1.51 -20.08 -15.49
CA GLU A 612 0.55 -21.18 -15.68
C GLU A 612 0.48 -21.59 -17.16
N LEU A 613 1.47 -22.35 -17.64
CA LEU A 613 1.54 -22.75 -19.06
C LEU A 613 0.41 -23.71 -19.44
N TRP A 614 -0.05 -24.57 -18.53
CA TRP A 614 -1.22 -25.43 -18.76
C TRP A 614 -2.42 -24.65 -19.27
N PHE A 615 -2.65 -23.45 -18.72
CA PHE A 615 -3.81 -22.65 -19.03
C PHE A 615 -3.73 -22.15 -20.47
N ILE A 616 -2.63 -21.48 -20.82
CA ILE A 616 -2.50 -20.88 -22.16
C ILE A 616 -2.35 -21.95 -23.25
N GLU A 617 -1.66 -23.06 -22.95
CA GLU A 617 -1.50 -24.18 -23.88
C GLU A 617 -2.82 -24.92 -24.08
N HIS A 618 -3.62 -25.11 -23.02
CA HIS A 618 -4.93 -25.73 -23.16
C HIS A 618 -5.87 -24.86 -24.00
N ASP A 619 -6.01 -23.60 -23.64
CA ASP A 619 -6.96 -22.68 -24.28
C ASP A 619 -6.59 -22.35 -25.72
N SER A 620 -5.30 -22.44 -26.07
CA SER A 620 -4.81 -22.29 -27.45
C SER A 620 -4.64 -23.64 -28.18
N ASN A 621 -5.03 -24.74 -27.53
CA ASN A 621 -4.92 -26.12 -28.01
C ASN A 621 -3.54 -26.50 -28.54
N GLY A 622 -2.50 -26.06 -27.84
CA GLY A 622 -1.13 -26.36 -28.20
C GLY A 622 -0.13 -25.31 -27.76
N THR A 623 1.11 -25.57 -28.13
CA THR A 623 2.27 -24.75 -27.72
C THR A 623 2.52 -23.64 -28.73
N ILE A 624 3.06 -22.50 -28.28
CA ILE A 624 3.25 -21.33 -29.16
C ILE A 624 4.16 -21.60 -30.37
N TRP A 625 5.09 -22.56 -30.33
CA TRP A 625 5.97 -22.86 -31.47
C TRP A 625 5.37 -23.84 -32.48
N ASN A 626 4.39 -24.64 -32.08
CA ASN A 626 3.71 -25.58 -32.97
C ASN A 626 2.38 -25.01 -33.51
N ASP A 627 1.70 -24.17 -32.71
CA ASP A 627 0.30 -23.78 -32.93
C ASP A 627 0.11 -22.25 -32.93
N ARG A 628 1.17 -21.52 -33.31
CA ARG A 628 1.26 -20.05 -33.26
C ARG A 628 0.10 -19.32 -33.93
N GLU A 629 -0.37 -19.83 -35.06
CA GLU A 629 -1.44 -19.21 -35.86
C GLU A 629 -2.70 -18.96 -35.03
N ASN A 630 -3.03 -19.87 -34.10
CA ASN A 630 -4.19 -19.72 -33.23
C ASN A 630 -3.99 -18.65 -32.15
N TYR A 631 -2.76 -18.47 -31.65
CA TYR A 631 -2.45 -17.37 -30.74
C TYR A 631 -2.58 -16.01 -31.44
N GLU A 632 -2.11 -15.92 -32.69
CA GLU A 632 -2.17 -14.70 -33.50
C GLU A 632 -3.59 -14.37 -33.98
N LEU A 633 -4.41 -15.39 -34.25
CA LEU A 633 -5.80 -15.23 -34.69
C LEU A 633 -6.63 -14.43 -33.69
N TRP A 634 -6.41 -14.66 -32.40
CA TRP A 634 -7.16 -14.03 -31.30
C TRP A 634 -6.38 -12.90 -30.63
N ASP A 635 -5.37 -12.33 -31.30
CA ASP A 635 -4.52 -11.29 -30.74
C ASP A 635 -5.13 -9.88 -30.93
N PRO A 636 -5.55 -9.16 -29.87
CA PRO A 636 -6.09 -7.81 -29.98
C PRO A 636 -5.11 -6.83 -30.63
N LEU A 637 -3.80 -7.06 -30.47
CA LEU A 637 -2.75 -6.24 -31.07
C LEU A 637 -2.81 -6.25 -32.60
N ALA A 638 -3.27 -7.34 -33.22
CA ALA A 638 -3.44 -7.43 -34.67
C ALA A 638 -4.49 -6.43 -35.20
N HIS A 639 -5.39 -5.97 -34.34
CA HIS A 639 -6.45 -5.01 -34.65
C HIS A 639 -6.20 -3.61 -34.07
N ALA A 640 -5.01 -3.36 -33.52
CA ALA A 640 -4.66 -2.12 -32.83
C ALA A 640 -4.85 -0.86 -33.70
N SER A 641 -4.68 -0.95 -35.02
CA SER A 641 -4.90 0.18 -35.94
C SER A 641 -6.34 0.71 -35.91
N ASN A 642 -7.30 -0.11 -35.48
CA ASN A 642 -8.70 0.27 -35.42
C ASN A 642 -9.06 0.96 -34.10
N PHE A 643 -8.20 0.93 -33.08
CA PHE A 643 -8.52 1.41 -31.74
C PHE A 643 -8.92 2.89 -31.78
N ASN A 644 -10.09 3.22 -31.20
CA ASN A 644 -10.67 4.56 -31.34
C ASN A 644 -11.58 4.99 -30.17
N THR A 645 -11.91 4.10 -29.26
CA THR A 645 -12.78 4.36 -28.11
C THR A 645 -11.93 4.77 -26.90
N PRO A 646 -12.28 5.85 -26.17
CA PRO A 646 -11.53 6.25 -25.00
C PRO A 646 -11.38 5.13 -23.97
N GLU A 647 -10.19 4.92 -23.42
CA GLU A 647 -9.93 3.78 -22.53
C GLU A 647 -9.11 4.12 -21.27
N PHE A 648 -9.56 3.60 -20.12
CA PHE A 648 -8.87 3.69 -18.83
C PHE A 648 -8.21 2.36 -18.50
N ILE A 649 -6.89 2.36 -18.42
CA ILE A 649 -6.07 1.18 -18.18
C ILE A 649 -5.59 1.19 -16.74
N VAL A 650 -5.74 0.08 -16.04
CA VAL A 650 -5.16 -0.19 -14.72
C VAL A 650 -4.19 -1.36 -14.87
N HIS A 651 -2.95 -1.19 -14.40
CA HIS A 651 -1.97 -2.28 -14.31
C HIS A 651 -0.97 -2.05 -13.16
N SER A 652 -0.56 -3.11 -12.46
CA SER A 652 0.34 -3.04 -11.29
C SER A 652 1.65 -3.83 -11.47
N ASP A 653 2.73 -3.44 -10.77
CA ASP A 653 4.05 -4.10 -10.88
C ASP A 653 4.08 -5.51 -10.26
N GLY A 654 3.24 -5.76 -9.26
CA GLY A 654 3.09 -7.06 -8.60
C GLY A 654 2.16 -8.04 -9.31
N ASP A 655 1.67 -7.70 -10.52
CA ASP A 655 0.91 -8.64 -11.35
C ASP A 655 1.85 -9.48 -12.24
N TYR A 656 2.04 -10.74 -11.84
CA TYR A 656 2.79 -11.75 -12.58
C TYR A 656 1.88 -12.69 -13.36
N ARG A 657 0.56 -12.65 -13.11
CA ARG A 657 -0.44 -13.40 -13.89
C ARG A 657 -0.60 -12.79 -15.27
N VAL A 658 -0.73 -11.46 -15.34
CA VAL A 658 -0.64 -10.67 -16.57
C VAL A 658 0.44 -9.61 -16.36
N SER A 659 1.58 -9.76 -17.03
CA SER A 659 2.70 -8.84 -16.82
C SER A 659 2.36 -7.40 -17.21
N ILE A 660 2.88 -6.44 -16.45
CA ILE A 660 2.69 -4.99 -16.67
C ILE A 660 3.00 -4.51 -18.10
N SER A 661 3.85 -5.22 -18.84
CA SER A 661 4.09 -4.93 -20.26
C SER A 661 2.80 -4.87 -21.07
N GLU A 662 1.77 -5.65 -20.73
CA GLU A 662 0.48 -5.65 -21.43
C GLU A 662 -0.24 -4.30 -21.29
N GLY A 663 -0.46 -3.82 -20.06
CA GLY A 663 -1.09 -2.52 -19.83
C GLY A 663 -0.30 -1.34 -20.40
N LEU A 664 1.05 -1.40 -20.34
CA LEU A 664 1.91 -0.39 -20.96
C LEU A 664 1.84 -0.40 -22.49
N GLN A 665 1.74 -1.59 -23.11
CA GLN A 665 1.53 -1.72 -24.56
C GLN A 665 0.20 -1.07 -24.96
N THR A 666 -0.92 -1.43 -24.30
CA THR A 666 -2.24 -0.84 -24.57
C THR A 666 -2.21 0.68 -24.47
N PHE A 667 -1.68 1.21 -23.37
CA PHE A 667 -1.62 2.66 -23.16
C PHE A 667 -0.78 3.37 -24.23
N ASN A 668 0.40 2.84 -24.57
CA ASN A 668 1.26 3.44 -25.59
C ASN A 668 0.63 3.40 -27.00
N ILE A 669 -0.07 2.32 -27.35
CA ILE A 669 -0.80 2.19 -28.62
C ILE A 669 -1.88 3.28 -28.72
N LEU A 670 -2.72 3.42 -27.70
CA LEU A 670 -3.79 4.42 -27.66
C LEU A 670 -3.24 5.85 -27.73
N GLN A 671 -2.21 6.15 -26.95
CA GLN A 671 -1.54 7.45 -26.98
C GLN A 671 -0.95 7.74 -28.37
N ARG A 672 -0.35 6.74 -29.02
CA ARG A 672 0.22 6.88 -30.37
C ARG A 672 -0.82 7.18 -31.44
N LEU A 673 -2.02 6.61 -31.30
CA LEU A 673 -3.17 6.81 -32.19
C LEU A 673 -3.95 8.09 -31.87
N GLY A 674 -3.63 8.78 -30.76
CA GLY A 674 -4.36 9.97 -30.32
C GLY A 674 -5.71 9.66 -29.68
N VAL A 675 -5.95 8.40 -29.28
CA VAL A 675 -7.16 7.98 -28.58
C VAL A 675 -7.07 8.42 -27.12
N PRO A 676 -8.06 9.15 -26.57
CA PRO A 676 -8.04 9.58 -25.18
C PRO A 676 -7.90 8.39 -24.24
N SER A 677 -6.82 8.34 -23.47
CA SER A 677 -6.55 7.22 -22.57
C SER A 677 -5.90 7.68 -21.27
N ARG A 678 -6.02 6.86 -20.22
CA ARG A 678 -5.39 7.09 -18.92
C ARG A 678 -4.82 5.78 -18.37
N PHE A 679 -3.64 5.85 -17.79
CA PHE A 679 -3.00 4.71 -17.12
C PHE A 679 -2.95 4.96 -15.60
N LEU A 680 -3.49 4.03 -14.82
CA LEU A 680 -3.40 3.99 -13.36
C LEU A 680 -2.46 2.86 -12.97
N HIS A 681 -1.35 3.21 -12.33
CA HIS A 681 -0.29 2.29 -11.94
C HIS A 681 -0.12 2.24 -10.44
N PHE A 682 0.09 1.03 -9.92
CA PHE A 682 0.46 0.78 -8.53
C PHE A 682 1.75 -0.05 -8.48
N PRO A 683 2.85 0.48 -7.91
CA PRO A 683 4.10 -0.26 -7.76
C PRO A 683 4.03 -1.41 -6.75
N ASP A 684 3.06 -1.36 -5.84
CA ASP A 684 2.95 -2.21 -4.65
C ASP A 684 1.67 -3.06 -4.63
N GLU A 685 0.88 -3.04 -5.70
CA GLU A 685 -0.32 -3.87 -5.84
C GLU A 685 -0.09 -5.06 -6.76
N THR A 686 -1.00 -6.02 -6.64
CA THR A 686 -1.03 -7.25 -7.42
C THR A 686 -2.17 -7.21 -8.45
N HIS A 687 -2.47 -8.34 -9.11
CA HIS A 687 -3.60 -8.55 -10.03
C HIS A 687 -4.99 -8.15 -9.46
N TRP A 688 -5.06 -7.82 -8.17
CA TRP A 688 -6.29 -7.62 -7.44
C TRP A 688 -6.56 -6.20 -6.97
N VAL A 689 -5.54 -5.36 -6.71
CA VAL A 689 -5.66 -4.07 -6.01
C VAL A 689 -6.39 -4.18 -4.66
N THR A 690 -5.67 -4.59 -3.62
CA THR A 690 -6.25 -4.98 -2.31
C THR A 690 -6.05 -3.97 -1.20
N ASN A 691 -5.04 -3.08 -1.28
CA ASN A 691 -4.87 -2.02 -0.30
C ASN A 691 -6.10 -1.10 -0.34
N ARG A 692 -6.68 -0.80 0.82
CA ARG A 692 -7.95 -0.05 0.88
C ARG A 692 -7.84 1.36 0.30
N GLN A 693 -6.69 2.02 0.44
CA GLN A 693 -6.49 3.36 -0.10
C GLN A 693 -6.26 3.33 -1.61
N ASN A 694 -5.49 2.35 -2.10
CA ASN A 694 -5.32 2.14 -3.53
C ASN A 694 -6.66 1.73 -4.18
N SER A 695 -7.45 0.87 -3.52
CA SER A 695 -8.81 0.52 -3.94
C SER A 695 -9.72 1.75 -3.99
N LEU A 696 -9.60 2.68 -3.05
CA LEU A 696 -10.35 3.94 -3.08
C LEU A 696 -9.95 4.81 -4.28
N LEU A 697 -8.66 4.91 -4.60
CA LEU A 697 -8.18 5.61 -5.80
C LEU A 697 -8.64 4.90 -7.09
N TRP A 698 -8.58 3.57 -7.12
CA TRP A 698 -9.02 2.73 -8.24
C TRP A 698 -10.50 2.97 -8.57
N HIS A 699 -11.40 2.82 -7.59
CA HIS A 699 -12.83 3.07 -7.76
C HIS A 699 -13.10 4.51 -8.21
N ARG A 700 -12.53 5.50 -7.53
CA ARG A 700 -12.76 6.92 -7.86
C ARG A 700 -12.22 7.27 -9.25
N GLY A 701 -11.06 6.73 -9.62
CA GLY A 701 -10.47 6.93 -10.94
C GLY A 701 -11.39 6.44 -12.06
N ILE A 702 -11.86 5.20 -11.93
CA ILE A 702 -12.77 4.55 -12.88
C ILE A 702 -14.13 5.27 -12.92
N PHE A 703 -14.76 5.50 -11.76
CA PHE A 703 -16.09 6.13 -11.72
C PHE A 703 -16.09 7.56 -12.23
N ASN A 704 -14.98 8.29 -12.08
CA ASN A 704 -14.86 9.62 -12.70
C ASN A 704 -14.64 9.55 -14.20
N TRP A 705 -13.96 8.52 -14.69
CA TRP A 705 -13.78 8.28 -16.12
C TRP A 705 -15.09 7.95 -16.82
N ILE A 706 -15.82 6.92 -16.35
CA ILE A 706 -17.06 6.48 -17.00
C ILE A 706 -18.14 7.58 -16.95
N ARG A 707 -18.26 8.30 -15.83
CA ARG A 707 -19.20 9.42 -15.69
C ARG A 707 -18.80 10.64 -16.51
N TYR A 708 -17.55 10.74 -16.96
CA TYR A 708 -17.14 11.82 -17.87
C TYR A 708 -17.62 11.54 -19.30
N TRP A 709 -17.42 10.32 -19.77
CA TRP A 709 -17.72 9.93 -21.15
C TRP A 709 -19.20 9.58 -21.38
N ALA A 710 -19.91 9.10 -20.36
CA ALA A 710 -21.34 8.75 -20.46
C ALA A 710 -22.30 9.93 -20.23
N ARG A 711 -21.87 11.19 -20.35
CA ARG A 711 -22.73 12.37 -20.10
C ARG A 711 -23.64 12.69 -21.29
N PRO A 712 -24.82 13.30 -21.07
CA PRO A 712 -25.63 13.86 -22.15
C PRO A 712 -24.86 14.97 -22.90
N ARG A 713 -24.97 15.04 -24.22
CA ARG A 713 -24.25 16.01 -25.08
C ARG A 713 -24.64 17.48 -24.82
N ASP A 714 -25.81 17.73 -24.23
CA ASP A 714 -26.38 19.08 -24.04
C ASP A 714 -26.28 19.61 -22.60
N CYS A 715 -25.64 18.88 -21.69
CA CYS A 715 -25.32 19.40 -20.37
C CYS A 715 -23.96 20.11 -20.41
N GLU A 716 -23.95 21.44 -20.25
CA GLU A 716 -22.77 22.09 -19.65
C GLU A 716 -22.42 21.33 -18.38
N ALA A 717 -21.15 20.95 -18.23
CA ALA A 717 -20.70 20.14 -17.10
C ALA A 717 -21.27 20.74 -15.80
N PRO A 718 -22.13 20.02 -15.05
CA PRO A 718 -22.73 20.59 -13.85
C PRO A 718 -21.61 21.03 -12.92
N LYS A 719 -21.76 22.18 -12.26
CA LYS A 719 -20.73 22.70 -11.34
C LYS A 719 -20.32 21.67 -10.27
N SER A 720 -21.18 20.68 -9.97
CA SER A 720 -20.89 19.51 -9.12
C SER A 720 -19.84 18.55 -9.69
N ILE A 721 -19.65 18.51 -11.00
CA ILE A 721 -18.64 17.73 -11.72
C ILE A 721 -17.33 18.51 -11.88
N ALA A 722 -17.38 19.83 -12.06
CA ALA A 722 -16.21 20.68 -11.86
C ALA A 722 -15.75 20.61 -10.39
N LEU A 723 -16.70 20.48 -9.45
CA LEU A 723 -16.44 20.19 -8.05
C LEU A 723 -15.95 18.77 -7.82
N ALA A 724 -16.41 17.74 -8.55
CA ALA A 724 -15.91 16.37 -8.44
C ALA A 724 -14.54 16.19 -9.12
N GLN A 725 -14.24 16.92 -10.19
CA GLN A 725 -12.90 17.04 -10.76
C GLN A 725 -11.99 17.88 -9.85
N SER A 726 -12.50 18.90 -9.18
CA SER A 726 -11.76 19.63 -8.14
C SER A 726 -11.63 18.83 -6.84
N ALA A 727 -12.55 17.91 -6.54
CA ALA A 727 -12.55 17.06 -5.35
C ALA A 727 -11.67 15.84 -5.57
N LEU A 728 -11.69 15.26 -6.77
CA LEU A 728 -10.73 14.26 -7.23
C LEU A 728 -9.36 14.91 -7.41
N GLN A 729 -9.25 16.12 -7.97
CA GLN A 729 -7.99 16.86 -7.92
C GLN A 729 -7.63 17.19 -6.49
N SER A 730 -8.54 17.47 -5.55
CA SER A 730 -8.18 17.71 -4.14
C SER A 730 -7.88 16.43 -3.35
N GLN A 731 -8.33 15.26 -3.81
CA GLN A 731 -8.07 13.96 -3.20
C GLN A 731 -6.80 13.35 -3.78
N VAL A 732 -6.59 13.49 -5.09
CA VAL A 732 -5.31 13.26 -5.75
C VAL A 732 -4.28 14.26 -5.23
N GLN A 733 -4.63 15.54 -5.02
CA GLN A 733 -3.76 16.52 -4.38
C GLN A 733 -3.55 16.16 -2.91
N ARG A 734 -4.55 15.71 -2.13
CA ARG A 734 -4.34 15.21 -0.74
C ARG A 734 -3.51 13.93 -0.62
N VAL A 735 -3.53 13.07 -1.65
CA VAL A 735 -2.62 11.91 -1.79
C VAL A 735 -1.23 12.39 -2.19
N MET A 736 -1.12 13.36 -3.10
CA MET A 736 0.15 14.00 -3.51
C MET A 736 0.73 14.97 -2.45
N ASP A 737 -0.08 15.41 -1.49
CA ASP A 737 0.27 16.28 -0.37
C ASP A 737 0.63 15.46 0.90
N GLY A 738 0.70 14.13 0.80
CA GLY A 738 1.38 13.26 1.79
C GLY A 738 0.56 12.76 2.98
N SER A 739 -0.77 12.64 2.88
CA SER A 739 -1.57 11.98 3.94
C SER A 739 -1.66 10.46 3.82
N ILE A 740 -1.23 9.88 2.67
CA ILE A 740 -1.04 8.45 2.40
C ILE A 740 0.17 8.34 1.45
N VAL A 741 1.16 7.48 1.75
CA VAL A 741 2.41 7.35 0.97
C VAL A 741 2.27 6.27 -0.11
N VAL A 742 2.35 6.63 -1.40
CA VAL A 742 2.69 5.75 -2.54
C VAL A 742 3.53 6.58 -3.55
N GLY A 743 4.57 5.98 -4.12
CA GLY A 743 5.66 6.65 -4.87
C GLY A 743 5.26 7.35 -6.19
N GLU A 744 6.01 8.40 -6.54
CA GLU A 744 5.75 9.29 -7.69
C GLU A 744 6.07 8.66 -9.05
N TYR A 745 5.12 8.75 -10.00
CA TYR A 745 5.34 8.69 -11.46
C TYR A 745 4.88 10.01 -12.13
N PRO A 746 5.49 10.42 -13.27
CA PRO A 746 5.43 11.80 -13.78
C PRO A 746 4.16 12.14 -14.58
N LYS A 747 3.70 13.38 -14.43
CA LYS A 747 2.59 14.00 -15.18
C LYS A 747 2.98 14.30 -16.64
N ILE A 748 2.33 13.63 -17.59
CA ILE A 748 2.13 14.15 -18.96
C ILE A 748 0.65 13.99 -19.32
N LEU A 749 -0.06 15.11 -19.45
CA LEU A 749 -1.34 15.19 -20.16
C LEU A 749 -1.27 16.43 -21.06
N PRO A 750 -1.25 16.32 -22.38
CA PRO A 750 -1.53 17.43 -23.26
C PRO A 750 -3.05 17.65 -23.33
N SER A 751 -3.44 18.92 -23.28
CA SER A 751 -4.78 19.41 -23.62
C SER A 751 -5.04 19.23 -25.12
N PHE A 752 -6.09 18.49 -25.50
CA PHE A 752 -6.59 18.47 -26.88
C PHE A 752 -7.44 19.72 -27.15
N PRO A 753 -7.13 20.52 -28.19
CA PRO A 753 -8.06 21.51 -28.72
C PRO A 753 -9.01 20.85 -29.74
N LEU A 754 -10.31 21.11 -29.58
CA LEU A 754 -11.30 20.94 -30.63
C LEU A 754 -11.06 22.01 -31.72
N SER A 755 -10.68 21.62 -32.94
CA SER A 755 -10.85 22.50 -34.11
C SER A 755 -11.10 21.72 -35.39
N ASN A 756 -12.05 22.23 -36.17
CA ASN A 756 -12.64 21.69 -37.38
C ASN A 756 -11.67 21.47 -38.56
N SER A 757 -12.06 20.55 -39.45
CA SER A 757 -11.68 20.39 -40.87
C SER A 757 -10.35 19.67 -41.21
N PRO A 758 -10.37 18.57 -42.00
CA PRO A 758 -9.18 17.95 -42.57
C PRO A 758 -8.94 18.42 -44.01
N ALA A 759 -7.91 19.23 -44.23
CA ALA A 759 -7.26 19.36 -45.53
C ALA A 759 -5.81 19.82 -45.37
N ASP A 760 -4.90 19.09 -46.02
CA ASP A 760 -3.51 19.40 -46.33
C ASP A 760 -2.48 19.44 -45.20
N PHE A 761 -1.86 18.28 -44.95
CA PHE A 761 -0.45 18.23 -44.51
C PHE A 761 0.33 17.19 -45.33
N LYS A 762 1.07 17.68 -46.34
CA LYS A 762 2.20 16.97 -46.94
C LYS A 762 3.47 17.27 -46.12
N VAL A 763 4.10 16.23 -45.60
CA VAL A 763 5.43 16.32 -44.96
C VAL A 763 6.49 16.29 -46.06
N ALA A 764 7.19 17.41 -46.25
CA ALA A 764 8.47 17.46 -46.93
C ALA A 764 9.57 17.64 -45.88
N VAL A 765 10.46 16.65 -45.79
CA VAL A 765 11.67 16.71 -44.97
C VAL A 765 12.72 17.51 -45.72
N ALA A 766 13.13 18.65 -45.18
CA ALA A 766 14.36 19.33 -45.56
C ALA A 766 15.10 19.74 -44.28
N ALA A 767 16.25 19.10 -44.05
CA ALA A 767 17.19 19.46 -43.01
C ALA A 767 17.83 20.81 -43.33
N SER A 768 17.78 21.75 -42.39
CA SER A 768 18.64 22.93 -42.40
C SER A 768 19.30 23.09 -41.03
N THR A 769 20.62 22.90 -41.04
CA THR A 769 21.56 23.28 -39.99
C THR A 769 21.54 24.80 -39.82
N VAL A 770 21.21 25.29 -38.62
CA VAL A 770 21.41 26.69 -38.25
C VAL A 770 22.61 26.77 -37.32
N GLU A 771 23.69 27.37 -37.84
CA GLU A 771 24.84 27.85 -37.08
C GLU A 771 24.42 28.99 -36.13
N ASN A 772 24.92 28.95 -34.90
CA ASN A 772 24.78 30.05 -33.93
C ASN A 772 25.63 31.25 -34.38
N PRO A 773 25.12 32.50 -34.33
CA PRO A 773 25.97 33.67 -34.47
C PRO A 773 26.75 33.96 -33.17
N PRO A 774 27.91 34.63 -33.26
CA PRO A 774 28.76 34.94 -32.10
C PRO A 774 28.15 36.05 -31.22
N PRO A 775 28.58 36.17 -29.95
CA PRO A 775 27.98 37.08 -28.98
C PRO A 775 28.30 38.53 -29.34
N SER A 776 27.27 39.36 -29.53
CA SER A 776 27.41 40.81 -29.65
C SER A 776 27.61 41.44 -28.27
N ARG A 777 28.77 42.11 -28.12
CA ARG A 777 29.03 43.08 -27.07
C ARG A 777 28.30 44.40 -27.39
N ASP A 778 27.88 45.07 -26.31
CA ASP A 778 27.55 46.48 -26.18
C ASP A 778 26.28 47.02 -26.89
N VAL A 779 25.15 46.93 -26.18
CA VAL A 779 24.09 47.94 -26.25
C VAL A 779 23.79 48.42 -24.82
N LYS A 780 24.31 49.60 -24.44
CA LYS A 780 23.76 50.38 -23.33
C LYS A 780 22.35 50.84 -23.74
N GLN A 781 21.33 50.10 -23.32
CA GLN A 781 19.93 50.57 -23.39
C GLN A 781 19.79 51.78 -22.45
N SER A 782 19.12 52.84 -22.93
CA SER A 782 18.63 53.91 -22.05
C SER A 782 17.82 53.29 -20.90
N PRO A 783 18.02 53.71 -19.64
CA PRO A 783 17.23 53.19 -18.54
C PRO A 783 15.76 53.56 -18.75
N ASP A 784 14.89 52.55 -18.78
CA ASP A 784 13.44 52.76 -18.79
C ASP A 784 13.07 53.63 -17.58
N PRO A 785 12.56 54.87 -17.78
CA PRO A 785 12.33 55.83 -16.71
C PRO A 785 11.23 55.37 -15.72
N PHE A 786 10.43 54.36 -16.09
CA PHE A 786 9.36 53.83 -15.25
C PHE A 786 9.73 52.50 -14.56
N LEU A 787 10.89 51.92 -14.87
CA LEU A 787 11.35 50.70 -14.21
C LEU A 787 11.91 51.01 -12.82
N VAL A 788 11.25 50.48 -11.79
CA VAL A 788 11.68 50.61 -10.39
C VAL A 788 12.67 49.48 -10.06
N ALA A 789 13.94 49.85 -9.93
CA ALA A 789 15.04 48.99 -9.51
C ALA A 789 15.81 49.60 -8.32
N PHE A 790 16.77 48.86 -7.75
CA PHE A 790 17.70 49.43 -6.77
C PHE A 790 18.73 50.32 -7.47
N ASN A 791 19.11 51.42 -6.84
CA ASN A 791 20.14 52.31 -7.38
C ASN A 791 21.53 51.67 -7.28
N GLU A 792 22.31 51.74 -8.37
CA GLU A 792 23.72 51.34 -8.36
C GLU A 792 24.62 52.57 -8.18
N PRO A 793 25.73 52.50 -7.42
CA PRO A 793 26.27 51.31 -6.73
C PRO A 793 25.71 51.09 -5.31
N TYR A 794 24.83 51.96 -4.80
CA TYR A 794 24.31 51.91 -3.42
C TYR A 794 22.85 52.36 -3.34
N ASP A 795 22.05 51.61 -2.59
CA ASP A 795 20.67 51.94 -2.25
C ASP A 795 20.35 51.60 -0.78
N ALA A 796 19.84 52.56 0.00
CA ALA A 796 19.58 52.37 1.42
C ALA A 796 18.51 51.29 1.73
N ASP A 797 17.58 51.04 0.80
CA ASP A 797 16.56 50.00 0.98
C ASP A 797 17.04 48.63 0.47
N ASN A 798 18.16 48.56 -0.26
CA ASN A 798 18.73 47.30 -0.71
C ASN A 798 19.35 46.55 0.49
N PRO A 799 18.86 45.34 0.85
CA PRO A 799 19.38 44.60 1.99
C PRO A 799 20.86 44.21 1.87
N LYS A 800 21.39 44.13 0.64
CA LYS A 800 22.82 43.91 0.37
C LYS A 800 23.70 45.12 0.71
N ASP A 801 23.12 46.30 0.90
CA ASP A 801 23.85 47.55 1.18
C ASP A 801 23.63 48.05 2.62
N TRP A 802 22.83 47.32 3.43
CA TRP A 802 22.64 47.66 4.83
C TRP A 802 23.95 47.68 5.65
N PRO A 803 24.02 48.51 6.71
CA PRO A 803 25.13 48.47 7.66
C PRO A 803 25.31 47.06 8.23
N LYS A 804 26.57 46.63 8.39
CA LYS A 804 26.92 45.26 8.88
C LYS A 804 26.21 44.91 10.19
N GLY A 805 26.04 45.86 11.11
CA GLY A 805 25.33 45.64 12.37
C GLY A 805 23.88 45.16 12.16
N ARG A 806 23.16 45.76 11.20
CA ARG A 806 21.78 45.36 10.86
C ARG A 806 21.74 43.98 10.19
N LYS A 807 22.68 43.69 9.29
CA LYS A 807 22.78 42.36 8.66
C LYS A 807 23.03 41.26 9.71
N TRP A 808 23.93 41.52 10.66
CA TRP A 808 24.19 40.59 11.76
C TRP A 808 23.00 40.46 12.71
N ALA A 809 22.29 41.55 13.02
CA ALA A 809 21.09 41.50 13.87
C ALA A 809 20.01 40.58 13.26
N VAL A 810 19.70 40.74 11.97
CA VAL A 810 18.76 39.88 11.23
C VAL A 810 19.23 38.43 11.19
N THR A 811 20.53 38.20 10.92
CA THR A 811 21.14 36.85 10.89
C THR A 811 21.04 36.16 12.26
N ASN A 812 21.31 36.90 13.35
CA ASN A 812 21.31 36.37 14.71
C ASN A 812 19.89 36.07 15.22
N VAL A 813 18.89 36.87 14.87
CA VAL A 813 17.48 36.56 15.19
C VAL A 813 17.06 35.24 14.54
N LEU A 814 17.45 35.03 13.28
CA LEU A 814 17.17 33.78 12.56
C LEU A 814 17.92 32.61 13.23
N SER A 815 19.20 32.79 13.53
CA SER A 815 20.03 31.79 14.22
C SER A 815 19.47 31.40 15.61
N ALA A 816 19.09 32.37 16.44
CA ALA A 816 18.49 32.12 17.76
C ALA A 816 17.11 31.44 17.68
N THR A 817 16.31 31.79 16.66
CA THR A 817 15.06 31.11 16.36
C THR A 817 15.31 29.64 15.98
N GLY A 818 16.35 29.38 15.18
CA GLY A 818 16.77 28.02 14.82
C GLY A 818 17.22 27.19 16.02
N PHE A 819 17.96 27.78 16.96
CA PHE A 819 18.35 27.12 18.21
C PHE A 819 17.16 26.56 18.97
N ASN A 820 16.13 27.37 19.22
CA ASN A 820 14.97 26.87 19.97
C ASN A 820 14.24 25.73 19.25
N ARG A 821 14.15 25.82 17.93
CA ARG A 821 13.47 24.82 17.10
C ARG A 821 14.22 23.47 17.11
N ILE A 822 15.54 23.50 16.98
CA ILE A 822 16.36 22.29 17.07
C ILE A 822 16.38 21.74 18.52
N LEU A 823 16.42 22.62 19.51
CA LEU A 823 16.32 22.27 20.93
C LEU A 823 15.03 21.50 21.22
N VAL A 824 13.88 22.02 20.82
CA VAL A 824 12.57 21.36 21.02
C VAL A 824 12.48 20.02 20.28
N SER A 825 13.17 19.87 19.16
CA SER A 825 13.23 18.61 18.42
C SER A 825 13.89 17.47 19.22
N THR A 826 14.90 17.79 20.03
CA THR A 826 15.79 16.79 20.66
C THR A 826 15.59 16.67 22.17
N ILE A 827 15.01 17.69 22.83
CA ILE A 827 14.82 17.74 24.30
C ILE A 827 14.02 16.58 24.88
N MET A 828 13.14 15.95 24.08
CA MET A 828 12.27 14.88 24.55
C MET A 828 12.96 13.51 24.60
N ALA A 829 14.09 13.33 23.91
CA ALA A 829 14.73 12.02 23.75
C ALA A 829 15.03 11.29 25.07
N PRO A 830 15.56 11.95 26.13
CA PRO A 830 15.82 11.30 27.43
C PRO A 830 14.55 10.99 28.24
N ALA A 831 13.42 11.60 27.90
CA ALA A 831 12.16 11.51 28.65
C ALA A 831 11.13 10.56 28.04
N LEU A 832 11.47 9.90 26.93
CA LEU A 832 10.54 9.08 26.16
C LEU A 832 9.92 7.94 26.95
N SER A 833 10.68 7.27 27.82
CA SER A 833 10.18 6.19 28.67
C SER A 833 9.19 6.70 29.71
N THR A 834 9.46 7.86 30.31
CA THR A 834 8.58 8.51 31.29
C THR A 834 7.28 8.95 30.64
N ILE A 835 7.35 9.60 29.47
CA ILE A 835 6.18 10.04 28.70
C ILE A 835 5.34 8.84 28.26
N ALA A 836 5.99 7.77 27.78
CA ALA A 836 5.30 6.57 27.33
C ALA A 836 4.51 5.91 28.46
N LYS A 837 5.08 5.88 29.67
CA LYS A 837 4.42 5.33 30.85
C LYS A 837 3.21 6.18 31.28
N GLU A 838 3.33 7.50 31.25
CA GLU A 838 2.26 8.40 31.71
C GLU A 838 1.09 8.51 30.71
N LEU A 839 1.37 8.43 29.40
CA LEU A 839 0.37 8.56 28.34
C LEU A 839 -0.06 7.22 27.72
N HIS A 840 0.32 6.09 28.33
CA HIS A 840 0.00 4.74 27.87
C HIS A 840 0.35 4.50 26.39
N MET A 841 1.61 4.83 26.04
CA MET A 841 2.14 4.66 24.69
C MET A 841 2.87 3.33 24.54
N SER A 842 2.68 2.66 23.40
CA SER A 842 3.58 1.60 22.95
C SER A 842 4.98 2.16 22.65
N PRO A 843 6.03 1.32 22.58
CA PRO A 843 7.37 1.76 22.18
C PRO A 843 7.38 2.51 20.85
N THR A 844 6.59 2.05 19.88
CA THR A 844 6.44 2.67 18.56
C THR A 844 5.75 4.04 18.65
N GLU A 845 4.70 4.18 19.48
CA GLU A 845 4.01 5.45 19.69
C GLU A 845 4.90 6.49 20.39
N SER A 846 5.73 6.05 21.35
CA SER A 846 6.71 6.92 22.01
C SER A 846 7.80 7.38 21.04
N ALA A 847 8.39 6.46 20.26
CA ALA A 847 9.36 6.81 19.23
C ALA A 847 8.77 7.74 18.15
N LEU A 848 7.53 7.49 17.72
CA LEU A 848 6.78 8.34 16.81
C LEU A 848 6.60 9.75 17.38
N SER A 849 6.31 9.89 18.68
CA SER A 849 6.16 11.22 19.29
C SER A 849 7.44 12.07 19.17
N LEU A 850 8.63 11.47 19.22
CA LEU A 850 9.91 12.16 18.97
C LEU A 850 10.09 12.51 17.50
N SER A 851 9.95 11.51 16.62
CA SER A 851 10.31 11.63 15.21
C SER A 851 9.29 12.41 14.37
N ILE A 852 8.02 12.46 14.78
CA ILE A 852 6.96 13.15 14.04
C ILE A 852 7.14 14.67 13.95
N TYR A 853 7.85 15.26 14.92
CA TYR A 853 8.27 16.66 14.86
C TYR A 853 9.18 16.90 13.65
N VAL A 854 10.10 15.97 13.38
CA VAL A 854 11.05 16.04 12.27
C VAL A 854 10.35 15.73 10.94
N LEU A 855 9.38 14.80 10.93
CA LEU A 855 8.55 14.53 9.74
C LEU A 855 7.84 15.80 9.25
N ALA A 856 7.26 16.58 10.18
CA ALA A 856 6.63 17.85 9.83
C ALA A 856 7.60 18.85 9.18
N THR A 857 8.91 18.74 9.48
CA THR A 857 9.95 19.56 8.83
C THR A 857 10.31 19.13 7.41
N ALA A 858 9.84 17.96 6.94
CA ALA A 858 9.93 17.59 5.53
C ALA A 858 8.94 18.40 4.69
N PHE A 859 7.68 18.44 5.13
CA PHE A 859 6.59 19.04 4.36
C PHE A 859 6.50 20.56 4.54
N GLY A 860 6.74 21.07 5.76
CA GLY A 860 6.58 22.51 6.03
C GLY A 860 7.38 23.44 5.11
N PRO A 861 8.67 23.20 4.81
CA PRO A 861 9.47 24.03 3.91
C PRO A 861 8.89 24.13 2.49
N LEU A 862 8.20 23.09 2.00
CA LEU A 862 7.59 23.06 0.67
C LEU A 862 6.50 24.14 0.51
N PHE A 863 5.82 24.50 1.60
CA PHE A 863 4.84 25.58 1.62
C PHE A 863 5.50 26.91 2.02
N ILE A 864 6.29 26.88 3.10
CA ILE A 864 6.83 28.09 3.72
C ILE A 864 7.84 28.80 2.80
N GLY A 865 8.66 28.04 2.07
CA GLY A 865 9.64 28.59 1.13
C GLY A 865 8.98 29.46 0.05
N PRO A 866 8.08 28.89 -0.78
CA PRO A 866 7.33 29.66 -1.77
C PRO A 866 6.50 30.80 -1.19
N LEU A 867 5.81 30.58 -0.05
CA LEU A 867 5.04 31.64 0.60
C LEU A 867 5.93 32.83 0.99
N SER A 868 7.18 32.59 1.40
CA SER A 868 8.12 33.66 1.72
C SER A 868 8.64 34.40 0.49
N GLU A 869 8.61 33.77 -0.70
CA GLU A 869 8.91 34.40 -1.99
C GLU A 869 7.70 35.18 -2.54
N MET A 870 6.48 34.89 -2.07
CA MET A 870 5.26 35.62 -2.46
C MET A 870 4.92 36.78 -1.53
N TYR A 871 4.96 36.53 -0.22
CA TYR A 871 4.46 37.44 0.82
C TYR A 871 5.57 38.13 1.61
N GLY A 872 6.84 37.75 1.39
CA GLY A 872 8.02 38.31 2.04
C GLY A 872 8.55 37.44 3.19
N ARG A 873 9.84 37.60 3.52
CA ARG A 873 10.51 36.82 4.57
C ARG A 873 10.00 37.19 5.95
N GLN A 874 9.69 38.47 6.18
CA GLN A 874 9.34 38.97 7.52
C GLN A 874 8.00 38.42 7.99
N VAL A 875 6.97 38.52 7.15
CA VAL A 875 5.60 38.07 7.49
C VAL A 875 5.59 36.56 7.78
N VAL A 876 6.26 35.80 6.93
CA VAL A 876 6.31 34.33 7.04
C VAL A 876 7.11 33.89 8.28
N LEU A 877 8.22 34.57 8.60
CA LEU A 877 8.97 34.30 9.83
C LEU A 877 8.09 34.49 11.08
N HIS A 878 7.43 35.64 11.22
CA HIS A 878 6.60 35.94 12.39
C HIS A 878 5.40 34.99 12.51
N ALA A 879 4.71 34.72 11.40
CA ALA A 879 3.60 33.76 11.37
C ALA A 879 4.05 32.37 11.84
N SER A 880 5.20 31.88 11.34
CA SER A 880 5.74 30.58 11.74
C SER A 880 6.18 30.55 13.22
N ASN A 881 6.68 31.68 13.75
CA ASN A 881 7.11 31.80 15.14
C ASN A 881 5.92 31.77 16.10
N ILE A 882 4.81 32.44 15.77
CA ILE A 882 3.58 32.39 16.57
C ILE A 882 2.96 30.99 16.49
N TRP A 883 2.90 30.40 15.30
CA TRP A 883 2.39 29.04 15.11
C TRP A 883 3.17 28.03 15.97
N PHE A 884 4.50 28.06 15.88
CA PHE A 884 5.35 27.18 16.69
C PHE A 884 5.13 27.39 18.19
N LEU A 885 5.03 28.64 18.66
CA LEU A 885 4.78 28.95 20.07
C LEU A 885 3.47 28.32 20.57
N VAL A 886 2.36 28.51 19.84
CA VAL A 886 1.03 27.99 20.23
C VAL A 886 1.05 26.48 20.36
N TRP A 887 1.59 25.78 19.36
CA TRP A 887 1.59 24.32 19.35
C TRP A 887 2.63 23.71 20.30
N ASN A 888 3.76 24.38 20.53
CA ASN A 888 4.71 23.95 21.56
C ASN A 888 4.14 24.10 22.98
N ILE A 889 3.37 25.16 23.25
CA ILE A 889 2.63 25.29 24.51
C ILE A 889 1.62 24.14 24.66
N ALA A 890 0.88 23.81 23.59
CA ALA A 890 -0.09 22.72 23.59
C ALA A 890 0.54 21.36 23.95
N CYS A 891 1.78 21.10 23.53
CA CYS A 891 2.52 19.88 23.91
C CYS A 891 2.69 19.76 25.43
N GLY A 892 2.97 20.87 26.13
CA GLY A 892 3.10 20.87 27.60
C GLY A 892 1.78 20.64 28.34
N PHE A 893 0.64 20.89 27.69
CA PHE A 893 -0.70 20.62 28.24
C PHE A 893 -1.30 19.29 27.78
N ALA A 894 -0.55 18.48 27.03
CA ALA A 894 -1.04 17.21 26.53
C ALA A 894 -1.28 16.21 27.68
N ASN A 895 -2.50 15.67 27.74
CA ASN A 895 -2.90 14.62 28.68
C ASN A 895 -3.28 13.31 27.97
N THR A 896 -3.18 13.27 26.64
CA THR A 896 -3.34 12.05 25.84
C THR A 896 -2.22 11.98 24.80
N LYS A 897 -1.90 10.76 24.35
CA LYS A 897 -0.85 10.53 23.35
C LYS A 897 -1.17 11.16 21.99
N GLU A 898 -2.44 11.17 21.60
CA GLU A 898 -2.92 11.75 20.34
C GLU A 898 -2.69 13.27 20.33
N LEU A 899 -3.01 13.95 21.43
CA LEU A 899 -2.80 15.39 21.55
C LEU A 899 -1.30 15.74 21.53
N LEU A 900 -0.45 14.97 22.23
CA LEU A 900 0.99 15.21 22.20
C LEU A 900 1.56 15.03 20.79
N ILE A 901 1.22 13.92 20.12
CA ILE A 901 1.70 13.60 18.76
C ILE A 901 1.23 14.65 17.76
N ALA A 902 -0.05 15.03 17.78
CA ALA A 902 -0.61 16.05 16.88
C ALA A 902 0.00 17.44 17.14
N ALA A 903 0.08 17.87 18.40
CA ALA A 903 0.68 19.15 18.75
C ALA A 903 2.17 19.20 18.37
N ARG A 904 2.90 18.08 18.51
CA ARG A 904 4.30 17.98 18.09
C ARG A 904 4.47 18.06 16.58
N PHE A 905 3.60 17.42 15.79
CA PHE A 905 3.61 17.58 14.33
C PHE A 905 3.37 19.05 13.94
N LEU A 906 2.37 19.69 14.52
CA LEU A 906 2.02 21.08 14.20
C LEU A 906 3.12 22.06 14.67
N ALA A 907 3.75 21.81 15.82
CA ALA A 907 4.93 22.55 16.26
C ALA A 907 6.10 22.35 15.27
N GLY A 908 6.36 21.12 14.84
CA GLY A 908 7.38 20.80 13.84
C GLY A 908 7.16 21.52 12.50
N PHE A 909 5.89 21.64 12.07
CA PHE A 909 5.53 22.37 10.85
C PHE A 909 5.94 23.85 10.93
N GLY A 910 5.61 24.55 12.03
CA GLY A 910 6.05 25.93 12.25
C GLY A 910 7.57 26.07 12.41
N ALA A 911 8.17 25.11 13.12
CA ALA A 911 9.62 25.04 13.32
C ALA A 911 10.41 24.86 12.02
N SER A 912 9.81 24.24 11.02
CA SER A 912 10.47 24.00 9.73
C SER A 912 10.82 25.28 8.94
N ALA A 913 10.19 26.42 9.25
CA ALA A 913 10.43 27.67 8.53
C ALA A 913 11.89 28.10 8.51
N ILE A 914 12.66 27.72 9.53
CA ILE A 914 14.07 28.08 9.63
C ILE A 914 14.91 27.48 8.49
N TYR A 915 14.55 26.29 8.00
CA TYR A 915 15.24 25.64 6.91
C TYR A 915 14.99 26.35 5.58
N ALA A 916 13.74 26.76 5.31
CA ALA A 916 13.40 27.47 4.08
C ALA A 916 13.86 28.94 4.06
N LEU A 917 13.74 29.63 5.20
CA LEU A 917 14.05 31.06 5.31
C LEU A 917 15.55 31.32 5.47
N GLY A 918 16.30 30.41 6.12
CA GLY A 918 17.74 30.53 6.37
C GLY A 918 18.54 30.89 5.12
N GLY A 919 18.46 30.03 4.10
CA GLY A 919 19.17 30.24 2.84
C GLY A 919 18.71 31.49 2.09
N GLY A 920 17.39 31.73 2.04
CA GLY A 920 16.81 32.89 1.35
C GLY A 920 17.26 34.22 1.95
N VAL A 921 17.11 34.40 3.26
CA VAL A 921 17.51 35.63 3.97
C VAL A 921 19.01 35.89 3.85
N LEU A 922 19.84 34.84 3.96
CA LEU A 922 21.29 34.97 3.77
C LEU A 922 21.63 35.34 2.32
N GLY A 923 20.91 34.78 1.34
CA GLY A 923 21.00 35.13 -0.08
C GLY A 923 20.64 36.60 -0.35
N ASP A 924 19.63 37.10 0.37
CA ASP A 924 19.09 38.43 0.24
C ASP A 924 20.02 39.52 0.81
N ILE A 925 20.74 39.26 1.92
CA ILE A 925 21.52 40.30 2.64
C ILE A 925 23.05 40.21 2.50
N TRP A 926 23.60 39.01 2.26
CA TRP A 926 25.04 38.80 2.17
C TRP A 926 25.49 38.60 0.72
N ARG A 927 26.62 39.23 0.37
CA ARG A 927 27.22 39.07 -0.96
C ARG A 927 27.92 37.70 -1.04
N PRO A 928 28.09 37.11 -2.24
CA PRO A 928 28.70 35.79 -2.38
C PRO A 928 30.08 35.66 -1.72
N GLU A 929 30.89 36.72 -1.70
CA GLU A 929 32.22 36.70 -1.09
C GLU A 929 32.19 36.55 0.45
N GLU A 930 31.04 36.81 1.08
CA GLU A 930 30.82 36.73 2.53
C GLU A 930 29.93 35.51 2.90
N ARG A 931 29.65 34.62 1.95
CA ARG A 931 28.73 33.48 2.09
C ARG A 931 29.18 32.48 3.16
N GLY A 932 30.46 32.12 3.20
CA GLY A 932 31.00 31.15 4.15
C GLY A 932 30.91 31.66 5.59
N ARG A 933 31.35 32.90 5.83
CA ARG A 933 31.25 33.57 7.13
C ARG A 933 29.80 33.74 7.58
N SER A 934 28.90 34.15 6.70
CA SER A 934 27.49 34.35 7.06
C SER A 934 26.77 33.03 7.39
N LEU A 935 26.98 31.96 6.60
CA LEU A 935 26.44 30.63 6.88
C LEU A 935 26.99 30.03 8.18
N SER A 936 28.30 30.15 8.43
CA SER A 936 28.93 29.57 9.64
C SER A 936 28.44 30.23 10.93
N ILE A 937 28.23 31.54 10.93
CA ILE A 937 27.68 32.24 12.10
C ILE A 937 26.18 31.96 12.24
N TYR A 938 25.43 31.90 11.14
CA TYR A 938 24.01 31.50 11.18
C TYR A 938 23.81 30.11 11.80
N LEU A 939 24.65 29.13 11.43
CA LEU A 939 24.53 27.75 11.92
C LEU A 939 25.11 27.54 13.33
N LEU A 940 25.95 28.46 13.83
CA LEU A 940 26.59 28.36 15.14
C LEU A 940 25.59 28.12 16.28
N ILE A 941 24.55 28.95 16.37
CA ILE A 941 23.58 28.87 17.49
C ILE A 941 22.62 27.67 17.31
N PRO A 942 22.03 27.40 16.12
CA PRO A 942 21.17 26.25 15.90
C PRO A 942 21.80 24.89 16.26
N LEU A 943 23.06 24.67 15.88
CA LEU A 943 23.75 23.39 16.10
C LEU A 943 23.95 23.09 17.59
N LEU A 944 24.11 24.11 18.44
CA LEU A 944 24.12 23.93 19.90
C LEU A 944 22.81 23.34 20.43
N GLY A 945 21.68 23.60 19.77
CA GLY A 945 20.36 23.12 20.19
C GLY A 945 20.28 21.59 20.21
N ALA A 946 20.99 20.89 19.31
CA ALA A 946 20.95 19.44 19.22
C ALA A 946 21.63 18.74 20.41
N ALA A 947 22.61 19.38 21.05
CA ALA A 947 23.27 18.86 22.25
C ALA A 947 22.62 19.38 23.54
N VAL A 948 22.24 20.66 23.58
CA VAL A 948 21.59 21.25 24.76
C VAL A 948 20.24 20.58 25.03
N GLY A 949 19.54 20.12 23.99
CA GLY A 949 18.25 19.45 24.12
C GLY A 949 18.30 18.22 25.02
N PRO A 950 19.00 17.15 24.65
CA PRO A 950 19.10 15.95 25.48
C PRO A 950 19.67 16.22 26.87
N ILE A 951 20.60 17.16 27.02
CA ILE A 951 21.12 17.56 28.34
C ILE A 951 19.99 18.13 29.20
N LEU A 952 19.30 19.18 28.74
CA LEU A 952 18.19 19.78 29.48
C LEU A 952 17.04 18.78 29.71
N GLY A 953 16.73 17.94 28.72
CA GLY A 953 15.71 16.91 28.81
C GLY A 953 15.99 15.91 29.94
N GLY A 954 17.24 15.44 30.06
CA GLY A 954 17.68 14.55 31.12
C GLY A 954 17.51 15.16 32.51
N PHE A 955 18.00 16.39 32.72
CA PHE A 955 17.86 17.09 34.00
C PHE A 955 16.40 17.44 34.33
N ILE A 956 15.61 17.91 33.36
CA ILE A 956 14.21 18.30 33.57
C ILE A 956 13.36 17.07 33.94
N VAL A 957 13.54 15.93 33.27
CA VAL A 957 12.77 14.71 33.59
C VAL A 957 13.20 14.10 34.93
N GLU A 958 14.47 14.23 35.32
CA GLU A 958 15.00 13.69 36.57
C GLU A 958 14.52 14.49 37.80
N TYR A 959 14.46 15.82 37.70
CA TYR A 959 14.16 16.70 38.84
C TYR A 959 12.77 17.35 38.81
N THR A 960 12.03 17.27 37.70
CA THR A 960 10.68 17.87 37.56
C THR A 960 9.73 16.98 36.75
N THR A 961 8.81 17.55 35.95
CA THR A 961 7.94 16.82 35.03
C THR A 961 8.34 17.08 33.59
N TRP A 962 8.12 16.12 32.69
CA TRP A 962 8.46 16.27 31.27
C TRP A 962 7.73 17.44 30.58
N ARG A 963 6.59 17.89 31.12
CA ARG A 963 5.82 19.04 30.60
C ARG A 963 6.64 20.33 30.61
N TRP A 964 7.53 20.51 31.60
CA TRP A 964 8.37 21.70 31.70
C TRP A 964 9.35 21.85 30.53
N MET A 965 9.69 20.79 29.81
CA MET A 965 10.49 20.88 28.58
C MET A 965 9.83 21.79 27.55
N PHE A 966 8.50 21.68 27.44
CA PHE A 966 7.69 22.44 26.48
C PHE A 966 7.40 23.86 26.97
N TRP A 967 7.14 24.03 28.28
CA TRP A 967 6.90 25.37 28.83
C TRP A 967 8.16 26.23 28.86
N ALA A 968 9.30 25.68 29.26
CA ALA A 968 10.57 26.42 29.29
C ALA A 968 10.99 26.90 27.88
N THR A 969 10.89 26.02 26.89
CA THR A 969 11.20 26.35 25.49
C THR A 969 10.16 27.29 24.85
N SER A 970 8.91 27.26 25.32
CA SER A 970 7.87 28.23 24.94
C SER A 970 8.12 29.61 25.52
N ILE A 971 8.58 29.72 26.78
CA ILE A 971 8.96 31.02 27.37
C ILE A 971 10.10 31.64 26.58
N PHE A 972 11.14 30.85 26.27
CA PHE A 972 12.24 31.30 25.44
C PHE A 972 11.75 31.72 24.04
N GLN A 973 10.84 30.96 23.43
CA GLN A 973 10.22 31.35 22.15
C GLN A 973 9.46 32.67 22.25
N GLY A 974 8.70 32.91 23.32
CA GLY A 974 7.95 34.15 23.51
C GLY A 974 8.86 35.39 23.55
N VAL A 975 10.00 35.29 24.24
CA VAL A 975 11.03 36.34 24.24
C VAL A 975 11.61 36.55 22.84
N MET A 976 11.91 35.46 22.11
CA MET A 976 12.43 35.55 20.74
C MET A 976 11.42 36.15 19.76
N VAL A 977 10.12 35.88 19.92
CA VAL A 977 9.05 36.49 19.13
C VAL A 977 9.06 38.01 19.33
N ALA A 978 9.09 38.48 20.58
CA ALA A 978 9.11 39.91 20.90
C ALA A 978 10.34 40.62 20.26
N VAL A 979 11.53 40.06 20.45
CA VAL A 979 12.76 40.60 19.86
C VAL A 979 12.72 40.58 18.33
N SER A 980 12.15 39.53 17.74
CA SER A 980 12.08 39.37 16.28
C SER A 980 11.25 40.48 15.63
N PHE A 981 10.12 40.90 16.22
CA PHE A 981 9.25 41.94 15.65
C PHE A 981 9.95 43.30 15.49
N ASP A 982 10.87 43.65 16.41
CA ASP A 982 11.58 44.92 16.37
C ASP A 982 12.83 44.88 15.47
N VAL A 983 13.53 43.74 15.50
CA VAL A 983 14.86 43.59 14.89
C VAL A 983 14.80 43.06 13.45
N PHE A 984 13.90 42.10 13.16
CA PHE A 984 13.84 41.47 11.85
C PHE A 984 13.08 42.36 10.85
N ARG A 985 13.73 42.70 9.74
CA ARG A 985 13.16 43.58 8.70
C ARG A 985 13.02 42.79 7.40
N GLU A 986 12.09 43.20 6.55
CA GLU A 986 11.91 42.55 5.25
C GLU A 986 13.21 42.59 4.43
N THR A 987 13.59 41.42 3.91
CA THR A 987 14.84 41.20 3.17
C THR A 987 14.59 40.81 1.71
N PHE A 988 13.37 40.41 1.35
CA PHE A 988 13.07 39.99 -0.01
C PHE A 988 13.00 41.19 -0.98
N GLY A 989 14.03 41.34 -1.80
CA GLY A 989 14.20 42.46 -2.73
C GLY A 989 13.00 42.77 -3.64
N PRO A 990 12.38 41.77 -4.30
CA PRO A 990 11.21 41.99 -5.15
C PRO A 990 10.02 42.62 -4.42
N LEU A 991 9.79 42.24 -3.15
CA LEU A 991 8.70 42.83 -2.36
C LEU A 991 9.02 44.27 -1.92
N ILE A 992 10.28 44.57 -1.61
CA ILE A 992 10.74 45.93 -1.29
C ILE A 992 10.51 46.86 -2.48
N LEU A 993 10.94 46.44 -3.68
CA LEU A 993 10.75 47.20 -4.91
C LEU A 993 9.26 47.34 -5.28
N LYS A 994 8.45 46.29 -5.08
CA LYS A 994 6.99 46.36 -5.28
C LYS A 994 6.34 47.42 -4.37
N ARG A 995 6.74 47.49 -3.09
CA ARG A 995 6.27 48.52 -2.16
C ARG A 995 6.74 49.92 -2.57
N ARG A 996 7.96 50.04 -3.09
CA ARG A 996 8.49 51.31 -3.62
C ARG A 996 7.74 51.77 -4.87
N ALA A 997 7.48 50.88 -5.83
CA ALA A 997 6.68 51.19 -7.02
C ALA A 997 5.25 51.64 -6.64
N ALA A 998 4.60 50.94 -5.70
CA ALA A 998 3.29 51.35 -5.20
C ALA A 998 3.31 52.74 -4.54
N ARG A 999 4.37 53.06 -3.77
CA ARG A 999 4.54 54.40 -3.19
C ARG A 999 4.76 55.47 -4.27
N LEU A 1000 5.59 55.21 -5.26
CA LEU A 1000 5.81 56.12 -6.39
C LEU A 1000 4.53 56.37 -7.18
N ARG A 1001 3.72 55.34 -7.47
CA ARG A 1001 2.38 55.48 -8.08
C ARG A 1001 1.48 56.42 -7.27
N GLN A 1002 1.49 56.28 -5.93
CA GLN A 1002 0.71 57.13 -5.02
C GLN A 1002 1.23 58.57 -4.91
N GLU A 1003 2.55 58.76 -4.83
CA GLU A 1003 3.17 60.08 -4.64
C GLU A 1003 3.20 60.92 -5.91
N THR A 1004 3.40 60.30 -7.08
CA THR A 1004 3.52 61.02 -8.36
C THR A 1004 2.24 61.00 -9.19
N GLY A 1005 1.25 60.16 -8.85
CA GLY A 1005 0.02 59.97 -9.64
C GLY A 1005 0.23 59.31 -11.01
N HIS A 1006 1.41 58.75 -11.28
CA HIS A 1006 1.74 58.10 -12.55
C HIS A 1006 1.66 56.57 -12.38
N GLU A 1007 0.61 55.95 -12.93
CA GLU A 1007 0.39 54.48 -12.85
C GLU A 1007 1.41 53.63 -13.64
N GLN A 1008 2.27 54.27 -14.43
CA GLN A 1008 3.22 53.60 -15.32
C GLN A 1008 4.43 52.99 -14.61
N TYR A 1009 4.73 53.35 -13.35
CA TYR A 1009 5.85 52.74 -12.62
C TYR A 1009 5.63 51.24 -12.44
N TYR A 1010 6.63 50.41 -12.72
CA TYR A 1010 6.55 48.96 -12.56
C TYR A 1010 7.89 48.33 -12.17
N THR A 1011 7.86 47.14 -11.58
CA THR A 1011 9.06 46.34 -11.30
C THR A 1011 9.22 45.20 -12.32
N LEU A 1012 10.44 44.70 -12.53
CA LEU A 1012 10.67 43.51 -13.38
C LEU A 1012 9.82 42.31 -12.94
N TYR A 1013 9.63 42.15 -11.62
CA TYR A 1013 8.80 41.11 -11.03
C TYR A 1013 7.30 41.29 -11.37
N GLU A 1014 6.78 42.52 -11.35
CA GLU A 1014 5.39 42.79 -11.74
C GLU A 1014 5.17 42.57 -13.24
N LYS A 1015 6.12 42.95 -14.10
CA LYS A 1015 6.02 42.74 -15.56
C LYS A 1015 6.00 41.25 -15.96
N GLN A 1016 6.69 40.40 -15.20
CA GLN A 1016 6.67 38.95 -15.41
C GLN A 1016 5.34 38.30 -14.99
N ILE A 1017 4.58 38.94 -14.10
CA ILE A 1017 3.40 38.36 -13.45
C ILE A 1017 2.08 39.03 -13.88
N SER A 1018 2.12 40.22 -14.49
CA SER A 1018 0.94 41.06 -14.79
C SER A 1018 -0.10 40.41 -15.71
N GLU A 1019 0.26 39.36 -16.44
CA GLU A 1019 -0.64 38.62 -17.34
C GLU A 1019 -1.20 37.32 -16.72
N GLN A 1020 -0.87 37.01 -15.46
CA GLN A 1020 -1.20 35.73 -14.83
C GLN A 1020 -2.20 35.87 -13.68
N SER A 1021 -3.16 34.95 -13.58
CA SER A 1021 -4.12 34.93 -12.48
C SER A 1021 -3.44 34.63 -11.13
N LEU A 1022 -3.91 35.23 -10.04
CA LEU A 1022 -3.34 35.05 -8.69
C LEU A 1022 -3.30 33.57 -8.26
N LEU A 1023 -4.28 32.77 -8.65
CA LEU A 1023 -4.30 31.32 -8.40
C LEU A 1023 -3.20 30.58 -9.17
N ARG A 1024 -2.91 31.01 -10.40
CA ARG A 1024 -1.83 30.44 -11.22
C ARG A 1024 -0.46 30.77 -10.65
N VAL A 1025 -0.27 32.02 -10.22
CA VAL A 1025 0.99 32.48 -9.57
C VAL A 1025 1.22 31.73 -8.26
N ALA A 1026 0.17 31.58 -7.44
CA ALA A 1026 0.24 30.81 -6.19
C ALA A 1026 0.54 29.32 -6.43
N SER A 1027 -0.13 28.70 -7.41
CA SER A 1027 0.08 27.29 -7.78
C SER A 1027 1.48 27.03 -8.35
N GLN A 1028 1.98 27.93 -9.21
CA GLN A 1028 3.34 27.84 -9.74
C GLN A 1028 4.39 28.01 -8.65
N ALA A 1029 4.20 28.95 -7.72
CA ALA A 1029 5.09 29.14 -6.59
C ALA A 1029 5.09 27.90 -5.68
N LEU A 1030 3.92 27.40 -5.26
CA LEU A 1030 3.81 26.25 -4.34
C LEU A 1030 4.32 24.93 -4.95
N SER A 1031 4.21 24.75 -6.27
CA SER A 1031 4.77 23.57 -6.95
C SER A 1031 6.28 23.67 -7.19
N ARG A 1032 6.90 24.85 -7.05
CA ARG A 1032 8.30 25.09 -7.43
C ARG A 1032 9.29 24.17 -6.69
N PRO A 1033 9.24 23.98 -5.35
CA PRO A 1033 10.19 23.09 -4.67
C PRO A 1033 10.12 21.64 -5.17
N LEU A 1034 8.92 21.12 -5.43
CA LEU A 1034 8.72 19.78 -5.97
C LEU A 1034 9.23 19.67 -7.41
N ARG A 1035 8.98 20.69 -8.25
CA ARG A 1035 9.54 20.74 -9.62
C ARG A 1035 11.06 20.82 -9.62
N LEU A 1036 11.65 21.60 -8.71
CA LEU A 1036 13.10 21.67 -8.52
C LEU A 1036 13.67 20.30 -8.12
N LEU A 1037 13.01 19.58 -7.20
CA LEU A 1037 13.43 18.22 -6.83
C LEU A 1037 13.26 17.21 -7.97
N ALA A 1038 12.15 17.25 -8.70
CA ALA A 1038 11.83 16.28 -9.75
C ALA A 1038 12.64 16.48 -11.05
N PHE A 1039 12.98 17.73 -11.40
CA PHE A 1039 13.51 18.06 -12.72
C PHE A 1039 14.89 18.72 -12.74
N HIS A 1040 15.44 19.13 -11.59
CA HIS A 1040 16.78 19.72 -11.56
C HIS A 1040 17.80 18.73 -10.96
N PRO A 1041 18.66 18.11 -11.79
CA PRO A 1041 19.66 17.14 -11.33
C PRO A 1041 20.61 17.68 -10.25
N LEU A 1042 20.90 18.99 -10.27
CA LEU A 1042 21.71 19.64 -9.22
C LEU A 1042 21.04 19.54 -7.85
N ILE A 1043 19.72 19.76 -7.77
CA ILE A 1043 18.95 19.65 -6.54
C ILE A 1043 18.84 18.18 -6.13
N GLN A 1044 18.62 17.25 -7.06
CA GLN A 1044 18.58 15.82 -6.75
C GLN A 1044 19.88 15.32 -6.13
N ILE A 1045 21.02 15.64 -6.75
CA ILE A 1045 22.35 15.22 -6.26
C ILE A 1045 22.62 15.82 -4.88
N THR A 1046 22.38 17.12 -4.70
CA THR A 1046 22.61 17.80 -3.42
C THR A 1046 21.64 17.33 -2.33
N ALA A 1047 20.38 17.02 -2.68
CA ALA A 1047 19.38 16.50 -1.76
C ALA A 1047 19.71 15.08 -1.29
N VAL A 1048 20.13 14.16 -2.17
CA VAL A 1048 20.53 12.80 -1.80
C VAL A 1048 21.74 12.81 -0.86
N VAL A 1049 22.78 13.59 -1.19
CA VAL A 1049 23.98 13.71 -0.34
C VAL A 1049 23.63 14.31 1.04
N SER A 1050 22.82 15.38 1.06
CA SER A 1050 22.40 16.03 2.30
C SER A 1050 21.49 15.13 3.13
N ALA A 1051 20.63 14.34 2.49
CA ALA A 1051 19.72 13.41 3.14
C ALA A 1051 20.47 12.28 3.82
N PHE A 1052 21.41 11.63 3.14
CA PHE A 1052 22.21 10.59 3.76
C PHE A 1052 23.02 11.10 4.96
N GLY A 1053 23.64 12.28 4.83
CA GLY A 1053 24.39 12.91 5.93
C GLY A 1053 23.52 13.23 7.14
N TYR A 1054 22.32 13.78 6.93
CA TYR A 1054 21.41 14.13 8.04
C TYR A 1054 20.70 12.91 8.64
N GLY A 1055 20.36 11.91 7.83
CA GLY A 1055 19.92 10.61 8.31
C GLY A 1055 20.97 9.97 9.21
N THR A 1056 22.25 10.00 8.82
CA THR A 1056 23.37 9.50 9.64
C THR A 1056 23.47 10.23 10.98
N LEU A 1057 23.34 11.56 11.00
CA LEU A 1057 23.27 12.34 12.24
C LEU A 1057 22.14 11.83 13.15
N TYR A 1058 20.97 11.51 12.60
CA TYR A 1058 19.83 11.02 13.39
C TYR A 1058 19.97 9.55 13.85
N ILE A 1059 20.68 8.70 13.10
CA ILE A 1059 21.13 7.38 13.59
C ILE A 1059 21.97 7.56 14.84
N VAL A 1060 22.95 8.47 14.78
CA VAL A 1060 23.81 8.78 15.92
C VAL A 1060 22.94 9.31 17.06
N LEU A 1061 22.21 10.42 16.87
CA LEU A 1061 21.43 11.06 17.94
C LEU A 1061 20.43 10.12 18.65
N SER A 1062 19.79 9.21 17.90
CA SER A 1062 18.79 8.27 18.43
C SER A 1062 19.41 7.09 19.20
N SER A 1063 20.57 6.60 18.77
CA SER A 1063 21.25 5.48 19.42
C SER A 1063 22.20 5.91 20.55
N PHE A 1064 22.67 7.15 20.53
CA PHE A 1064 23.76 7.62 21.39
C PHE A 1064 23.44 7.47 22.88
N ALA A 1065 22.23 7.85 23.29
CA ALA A 1065 21.82 7.70 24.69
C ALA A 1065 21.83 6.23 25.14
N ASN A 1066 21.36 5.32 24.28
CA ASN A 1066 21.30 3.88 24.53
C ASN A 1066 22.71 3.25 24.59
N LEU A 1067 23.63 3.68 23.72
CA LEU A 1067 25.04 3.29 23.81
C LEU A 1067 25.58 3.56 25.22
N TRP A 1068 25.41 4.76 25.74
CA TRP A 1068 25.97 5.11 27.05
C TRP A 1068 25.20 4.50 28.23
N SER A 1069 23.87 4.48 28.19
CA SER A 1069 23.05 3.99 29.29
C SER A 1069 22.97 2.46 29.36
N SER A 1070 22.76 1.79 28.24
CA SER A 1070 22.55 0.33 28.19
C SER A 1070 23.84 -0.43 27.94
N TYR A 1071 24.75 0.09 27.10
CA TYR A 1071 25.95 -0.65 26.68
C TYR A 1071 27.20 -0.33 27.54
N TYR A 1072 27.33 0.93 28.00
CA TYR A 1072 28.35 1.39 28.94
C TYR A 1072 27.86 1.54 30.39
N HIS A 1073 26.56 1.34 30.66
CA HIS A 1073 25.95 1.37 32.00
C HIS A 1073 26.12 2.68 32.79
N GLN A 1074 26.15 3.82 32.09
CA GLN A 1074 26.22 5.14 32.73
C GLN A 1074 24.83 5.68 33.13
N PRO A 1075 24.73 6.50 34.19
CA PRO A 1075 23.49 7.22 34.53
C PRO A 1075 23.01 8.12 33.37
N LEU A 1076 21.69 8.31 33.24
CA LEU A 1076 21.09 9.11 32.16
C LEU A 1076 21.62 10.55 32.10
N SER A 1077 21.87 11.17 33.26
CA SER A 1077 22.44 12.52 33.35
C SER A 1077 23.88 12.60 32.82
N ILE A 1078 24.67 11.54 32.96
CA ILE A 1078 26.03 11.44 32.41
C ILE A 1078 26.01 11.09 30.92
N SER A 1079 25.12 10.17 30.51
CA SER A 1079 24.88 9.83 29.10
C SER A 1079 24.57 11.06 28.25
N GLY A 1080 23.77 11.99 28.78
CA GLY A 1080 23.46 13.27 28.13
C GLY A 1080 24.68 14.16 27.85
N LEU A 1081 25.74 14.09 28.66
CA LEU A 1081 26.94 14.93 28.50
C LEU A 1081 27.76 14.56 27.25
N HIS A 1082 27.71 13.31 26.80
CA HIS A 1082 28.45 12.89 25.62
C HIS A 1082 27.96 13.61 24.34
N TYR A 1083 26.72 14.12 24.31
CA TYR A 1083 26.21 14.92 23.18
C TYR A 1083 27.01 16.22 22.95
N ILE A 1084 27.85 16.65 23.90
CA ILE A 1084 28.81 17.75 23.70
C ILE A 1084 29.80 17.43 22.57
N ALA A 1085 30.24 16.17 22.42
CA ALA A 1085 31.14 15.77 21.35
C ALA A 1085 30.52 15.99 19.96
N ILE A 1086 29.21 15.70 19.83
CA ILE A 1086 28.42 15.92 18.63
C ILE A 1086 28.38 17.42 18.28
N ALA A 1087 27.98 18.26 19.23
CA ALA A 1087 27.92 19.72 19.00
C ALA A 1087 29.30 20.31 18.68
N LEU A 1088 30.37 19.90 19.39
CA LEU A 1088 31.72 20.39 19.11
C LEU A 1088 32.18 20.01 17.70
N GLY A 1089 31.86 18.80 17.23
CA GLY A 1089 32.19 18.35 15.87
C GLY A 1089 31.51 19.22 14.82
N GLU A 1090 30.19 19.40 14.94
CA GLU A 1090 29.43 20.24 14.00
C GLU A 1090 29.87 21.72 14.05
N LEU A 1091 30.10 22.28 15.25
CA LEU A 1091 30.56 23.67 15.38
C LEU A 1091 31.94 23.87 14.75
N ALA A 1092 32.90 23.00 15.05
CA ALA A 1092 34.23 23.07 14.48
C ALA A 1092 34.19 22.91 12.95
N GLY A 1093 33.43 21.93 12.45
CA GLY A 1093 33.23 21.72 11.01
C GLY A 1093 32.62 22.95 10.34
N SER A 1094 31.67 23.61 11.02
CA SER A 1094 31.01 24.80 10.52
C SER A 1094 31.93 26.03 10.47
N GLN A 1095 32.67 26.31 11.55
CA GLN A 1095 33.53 27.49 11.62
C GLN A 1095 34.76 27.35 10.71
N VAL A 1096 35.40 26.18 10.70
CA VAL A 1096 36.55 25.91 9.82
C VAL A 1096 36.08 25.86 8.35
N GLY A 1097 34.93 25.25 8.08
CA GLY A 1097 34.31 25.21 6.75
C GLY A 1097 33.97 26.58 6.20
N GLY A 1098 33.34 27.45 7.00
CA GLY A 1098 33.01 28.82 6.58
C GLY A 1098 34.25 29.64 6.21
N TRP A 1099 35.30 29.59 7.03
CA TRP A 1099 36.56 30.26 6.73
C TRP A 1099 37.24 29.69 5.47
N ALA A 1100 37.33 28.36 5.36
CA ALA A 1100 37.96 27.70 4.21
C ALA A 1100 37.20 28.01 2.91
N MET A 1101 35.87 28.09 2.98
CA MET A 1101 35.00 28.43 1.87
C MET A 1101 35.24 29.83 1.31
N ASP A 1102 35.33 30.83 2.18
CA ASP A 1102 35.61 32.20 1.72
C ASP A 1102 37.06 32.38 1.27
N ALA A 1103 38.01 31.64 1.85
CA ALA A 1103 39.41 31.65 1.41
C ALA A 1103 39.57 31.02 0.02
N LEU A 1104 38.99 29.83 -0.20
CA LEU A 1104 39.05 29.13 -1.48
C LEU A 1104 38.31 29.92 -2.56
N TYR A 1105 37.09 30.40 -2.27
CA TYR A 1105 36.27 31.12 -3.22
C TYR A 1105 36.98 32.39 -3.74
N ARG A 1106 37.59 33.19 -2.85
CA ARG A 1106 38.38 34.37 -3.24
C ARG A 1106 39.58 34.00 -4.12
N ARG A 1107 40.30 32.93 -3.76
CA ARG A 1107 41.45 32.45 -4.52
C ARG A 1107 41.05 31.99 -5.93
N MET A 1108 39.95 31.24 -6.06
CA MET A 1108 39.48 30.77 -7.37
C MET A 1108 38.93 31.92 -8.22
N LYS A 1109 38.16 32.84 -7.63
CA LYS A 1109 37.67 34.06 -8.30
C LYS A 1109 38.82 34.92 -8.84
N SER A 1110 39.92 35.06 -8.10
CA SER A 1110 41.10 35.82 -8.57
C SER A 1110 41.86 35.19 -9.73
N ARG A 1111 41.63 33.89 -10.02
CA ARG A 1111 42.29 33.14 -11.10
C ARG A 1111 41.45 33.04 -12.37
N SER A 1112 40.13 33.20 -12.27
CA SER A 1112 39.21 33.25 -13.40
C SER A 1112 39.19 34.69 -13.94
N GLY A 1113 39.84 34.93 -15.08
CA GLY A 1113 40.20 36.26 -15.60
C GLY A 1113 39.09 37.31 -15.76
N ASP A 1114 37.82 36.93 -15.66
CA ASP A 1114 36.65 37.82 -15.84
C ASP A 1114 36.01 38.29 -14.52
N GLY A 1115 36.47 37.80 -13.36
CA GLY A 1115 35.93 38.21 -12.05
C GLY A 1115 34.47 37.81 -11.79
N GLU A 1116 33.86 37.00 -12.66
CA GLU A 1116 32.46 36.57 -12.57
C GLU A 1116 32.19 35.60 -11.41
N HIS A 1117 30.96 35.66 -10.89
CA HIS A 1117 30.50 34.78 -9.82
C HIS A 1117 30.13 33.38 -10.37
N ILE A 1118 30.94 32.37 -10.03
CA ILE A 1118 30.73 30.97 -10.42
C ILE A 1118 30.39 30.13 -9.17
N PRO A 1119 29.16 29.58 -9.03
CA PRO A 1119 28.75 28.77 -7.89
C PRO A 1119 29.62 27.52 -7.69
N GLU A 1120 30.08 26.89 -8.77
CA GLU A 1120 30.86 25.65 -8.73
C GLU A 1120 32.13 25.77 -7.87
N HIS A 1121 32.71 26.97 -7.73
CA HIS A 1121 33.86 27.25 -6.87
C HIS A 1121 33.69 26.84 -5.39
N ARG A 1122 32.46 26.52 -4.95
CA ARG A 1122 32.18 25.97 -3.60
C ARG A 1122 32.46 24.47 -3.48
N ILE A 1123 32.28 23.71 -4.56
CA ILE A 1123 32.25 22.25 -4.55
C ILE A 1123 33.58 21.60 -4.12
N PRO A 1124 34.78 22.10 -4.43
CA PRO A 1124 36.01 21.38 -4.05
C PRO A 1124 36.17 21.13 -2.54
N LEU A 1125 35.51 21.92 -1.68
CA LEU A 1125 35.56 21.73 -0.22
C LEU A 1125 34.70 20.57 0.30
N THR A 1126 33.83 20.00 -0.53
CA THR A 1126 33.03 18.84 -0.11
C THR A 1126 33.88 17.56 -0.06
N PHE A 1127 34.96 17.47 -0.83
CA PHE A 1127 35.83 16.29 -0.88
C PHE A 1127 36.56 16.01 0.44
N PRO A 1128 37.28 16.98 1.05
CA PRO A 1128 37.89 16.74 2.36
C PRO A 1128 36.87 16.32 3.42
N GLY A 1129 35.71 16.97 3.48
CA GLY A 1129 34.65 16.62 4.43
C GLY A 1129 34.10 15.19 4.20
N GLY A 1130 33.89 14.82 2.93
CA GLY A 1130 33.43 13.49 2.53
C GLY A 1130 34.41 12.34 2.82
N LEU A 1131 35.70 12.64 2.99
CA LEU A 1131 36.71 11.65 3.42
C LEU A 1131 36.88 11.61 4.94
N ILE A 1132 36.79 12.76 5.62
CA ILE A 1132 36.95 12.85 7.07
C ILE A 1132 35.75 12.21 7.80
N ALA A 1133 34.52 12.39 7.29
CA ALA A 1133 33.33 11.90 7.97
C ALA A 1133 33.29 10.36 8.13
N PRO A 1134 33.60 9.55 7.08
CA PRO A 1134 33.67 8.10 7.19
C PRO A 1134 34.78 7.61 8.13
N VAL A 1135 35.94 8.29 8.15
CA VAL A 1135 37.03 7.97 9.09
C VAL A 1135 36.55 8.09 10.54
N GLY A 1136 35.79 9.16 10.85
CA GLY A 1136 35.15 9.31 12.16
C GLY A 1136 34.18 8.18 12.50
N LEU A 1137 33.37 7.71 11.53
CA LEU A 1137 32.45 6.58 11.74
C LEU A 1137 33.18 5.27 12.02
N PHE A 1138 34.31 5.01 11.34
CA PHE A 1138 35.13 3.84 11.63
C PHE A 1138 35.69 3.91 13.06
N ILE A 1139 36.23 5.06 13.46
CA ILE A 1139 36.75 5.26 14.82
C ILE A 1139 35.63 5.08 15.84
N TYR A 1140 34.51 5.79 15.68
CA TYR A 1140 33.33 5.71 16.55
C TYR A 1140 32.82 4.28 16.67
N GLY A 1141 32.56 3.61 15.55
CA GLY A 1141 31.98 2.28 15.52
C GLY A 1141 32.83 1.22 16.21
N TRP A 1142 34.11 1.14 15.87
CA TRP A 1142 34.99 0.10 16.41
C TRP A 1142 35.42 0.38 17.86
N THR A 1143 35.62 1.64 18.23
CA THR A 1143 35.86 1.98 19.64
C THR A 1143 34.63 1.71 20.51
N ALA A 1144 33.42 1.97 20.02
CA ALA A 1144 32.18 1.61 20.68
C ALA A 1144 32.01 0.09 20.80
N GLN A 1145 32.25 -0.66 19.71
CA GLN A 1145 32.12 -2.12 19.66
C GLN A 1145 32.99 -2.82 20.71
N TYR A 1146 34.23 -2.37 20.88
CA TYR A 1146 35.19 -2.96 21.82
C TYR A 1146 35.14 -2.34 23.22
N LYS A 1147 34.13 -1.50 23.51
CA LYS A 1147 33.97 -0.80 24.81
C LYS A 1147 35.23 -0.07 25.27
N VAL A 1148 35.91 0.59 24.33
CA VAL A 1148 37.12 1.38 24.62
C VAL A 1148 36.74 2.58 25.50
N HIS A 1149 37.71 3.18 26.21
CA HIS A 1149 37.48 4.35 27.05
C HIS A 1149 36.68 5.42 26.30
N TRP A 1150 35.64 5.97 26.95
CA TRP A 1150 34.59 6.81 26.34
C TRP A 1150 35.13 7.95 25.47
N ILE A 1151 36.24 8.56 25.86
CA ILE A 1151 36.85 9.67 25.11
C ILE A 1151 37.24 9.29 23.68
N ALA A 1152 37.61 8.03 23.42
CA ALA A 1152 37.95 7.57 22.08
C ALA A 1152 36.70 7.49 21.17
N VAL A 1153 35.57 7.08 21.74
CA VAL A 1153 34.26 7.04 21.06
C VAL A 1153 33.81 8.46 20.72
N ASP A 1154 33.95 9.38 21.68
CA ASP A 1154 33.60 10.80 21.53
C ASP A 1154 34.49 11.51 20.50
N ILE A 1155 35.79 11.20 20.46
CA ILE A 1155 36.69 11.70 19.41
C ILE A 1155 36.26 11.18 18.04
N GLY A 1156 35.88 9.91 17.93
CA GLY A 1156 35.36 9.33 16.69
C GLY A 1156 34.14 10.07 16.18
N ILE A 1157 33.15 10.33 17.04
CA ILE A 1157 31.93 11.03 16.62
C ILE A 1157 32.16 12.51 16.32
N PHE A 1158 33.06 13.16 17.06
CA PHE A 1158 33.51 14.53 16.77
C PHE A 1158 34.09 14.62 15.35
N ILE A 1159 34.99 13.70 14.97
CA ILE A 1159 35.61 13.67 13.63
C ILE A 1159 34.56 13.44 12.54
N ASN A 1160 33.60 12.53 12.79
CA ASN A 1160 32.53 12.24 11.84
C ASN A 1160 31.73 13.51 11.52
N LEU A 1161 31.23 14.16 12.56
CA LEU A 1161 30.34 15.31 12.41
C LEU A 1161 31.08 16.58 11.96
N PHE A 1162 32.36 16.71 12.31
CA PHE A 1162 33.24 17.71 11.71
C PHE A 1162 33.27 17.56 10.18
N GLY A 1163 33.58 16.36 9.67
CA GLY A 1163 33.65 16.10 8.23
C GLY A 1163 32.31 16.28 7.52
N ALA A 1164 31.23 15.76 8.13
CA ALA A 1164 29.89 15.85 7.57
C ALA A 1164 29.43 17.31 7.46
N GLN A 1165 29.61 18.10 8.51
CA GLN A 1165 29.21 19.51 8.53
C GLN A 1165 30.07 20.37 7.60
N PHE A 1166 31.38 20.09 7.51
CA PHE A 1166 32.28 20.78 6.58
C PHE A 1166 31.81 20.63 5.13
N SER A 1167 31.39 19.42 4.74
CA SER A 1167 30.86 19.14 3.39
C SER A 1167 29.47 19.74 3.17
N ALA A 1168 28.55 19.57 4.14
CA ALA A 1168 27.17 20.05 4.04
C ALA A 1168 27.09 21.58 3.86
N MET A 1169 27.99 22.33 4.50
CA MET A 1169 28.04 23.79 4.35
C MET A 1169 28.42 24.23 2.94
N ALA A 1170 29.39 23.56 2.31
CA ALA A 1170 29.80 23.88 0.95
C ALA A 1170 28.68 23.60 -0.07
N LEU A 1171 27.94 22.50 0.10
CA LEU A 1171 26.76 22.19 -0.71
C LEU A 1171 25.62 23.19 -0.49
N SER A 1172 25.36 23.59 0.76
CA SER A 1172 24.35 24.60 1.08
C SER A 1172 24.65 25.94 0.41
N ALA A 1173 25.92 26.37 0.44
CA ALA A 1173 26.36 27.58 -0.25
C ALA A 1173 26.23 27.45 -1.78
N TYR A 1174 26.54 26.29 -2.34
CA TYR A 1174 26.36 26.02 -3.77
C TYR A 1174 24.91 26.17 -4.21
N VAL A 1175 23.95 25.60 -3.46
CA VAL A 1175 22.51 25.72 -3.79
C VAL A 1175 22.04 27.17 -3.74
N ILE A 1176 22.46 27.94 -2.72
CA ILE A 1176 22.12 29.37 -2.61
C ILE A 1176 22.65 30.16 -3.80
N ASP A 1177 23.91 29.95 -4.16
CA ASP A 1177 24.58 30.68 -5.24
C ASP A 1177 24.09 30.22 -6.63
N ALA A 1178 23.65 28.96 -6.79
CA ALA A 1178 23.15 28.41 -8.05
C ALA A 1178 21.69 28.80 -8.37
N TYR A 1179 20.86 29.09 -7.35
CA TYR A 1179 19.44 29.43 -7.46
C TYR A 1179 19.09 30.76 -6.76
N PRO A 1180 19.68 31.90 -7.18
CA PRO A 1180 19.55 33.17 -6.46
C PRO A 1180 18.13 33.77 -6.46
N GLU A 1181 17.30 33.47 -7.47
CA GLU A 1181 15.93 34.00 -7.58
C GLU A 1181 14.91 33.21 -6.75
N HIS A 1182 15.21 31.94 -6.46
CA HIS A 1182 14.31 30.99 -5.81
C HIS A 1182 15.02 30.16 -4.73
N THR A 1183 15.92 30.81 -3.98
CA THR A 1183 16.77 30.14 -2.99
C THR A 1183 15.97 29.41 -1.92
N SER A 1184 14.88 30.01 -1.42
CA SER A 1184 14.06 29.37 -0.38
C SER A 1184 13.35 28.13 -0.91
N SER A 1185 12.86 28.16 -2.15
CA SER A 1185 12.28 27.00 -2.81
C SER A 1185 13.31 25.89 -3.09
N ALA A 1186 14.53 26.23 -3.50
CA ALA A 1186 15.60 25.27 -3.75
C ALA A 1186 16.09 24.59 -2.45
N ILE A 1187 16.26 25.36 -1.38
CA ILE A 1187 16.61 24.80 -0.07
C ILE A 1187 15.46 23.95 0.49
N ALA A 1188 14.21 24.37 0.31
CA ALA A 1188 13.04 23.55 0.70
C ALA A 1188 13.02 22.19 -0.01
N ALA A 1189 13.34 22.14 -1.30
CA ALA A 1189 13.46 20.90 -2.07
C ALA A 1189 14.52 19.95 -1.50
N THR A 1190 15.71 20.47 -1.17
CA THR A 1190 16.76 19.66 -0.53
C THR A 1190 16.40 19.22 0.88
N GLN A 1191 15.68 20.05 1.64
CA GLN A 1191 15.29 19.76 3.02
C GLN A 1191 14.24 18.64 3.10
N PHE A 1192 13.39 18.47 2.08
CA PHE A 1192 12.36 17.43 2.05
C PHE A 1192 12.95 16.02 2.25
N LEU A 1193 13.89 15.61 1.39
CA LEU A 1193 14.59 14.32 1.52
C LEU A 1193 15.41 14.24 2.80
N ARG A 1194 15.99 15.38 3.22
CA ARG A 1194 16.78 15.48 4.45
C ARG A 1194 15.96 15.14 5.69
N SER A 1195 14.79 15.73 5.84
CA SER A 1195 13.92 15.45 6.98
C SER A 1195 13.27 14.06 6.90
N LEU A 1196 12.98 13.56 5.71
CA LEU A 1196 12.42 12.20 5.54
C LEU A 1196 13.40 11.13 6.01
N THR A 1197 14.67 11.23 5.63
CA THR A 1197 15.73 10.32 6.10
C THR A 1197 15.97 10.46 7.61
N ALA A 1198 15.94 11.66 8.17
CA ALA A 1198 16.02 11.85 9.62
C ALA A 1198 14.82 11.30 10.40
N PHE A 1199 13.63 11.21 9.77
CA PHE A 1199 12.49 10.51 10.34
C PHE A 1199 12.63 8.98 10.23
N LEU A 1200 13.04 8.47 9.07
CA LEU A 1200 13.08 7.04 8.77
C LEU A 1200 14.28 6.31 9.39
N PHE A 1201 15.47 6.91 9.39
CA PHE A 1201 16.70 6.24 9.79
C PHE A 1201 16.72 5.79 11.26
N PRO A 1202 16.22 6.60 12.22
CA PRO A 1202 16.04 6.14 13.59
C PRO A 1202 15.15 4.91 13.74
N LEU A 1203 14.17 4.70 12.85
CA LEU A 1203 13.21 3.59 12.97
C LEU A 1203 13.87 2.22 12.77
N PHE A 1204 14.90 2.12 11.92
CA PHE A 1204 15.66 0.88 11.72
C PHE A 1204 16.99 0.85 12.51
N THR A 1205 17.36 1.95 13.18
CA THR A 1205 18.64 2.04 13.92
C THR A 1205 18.80 0.95 14.99
N PRO A 1206 17.77 0.62 15.81
CA PRO A 1206 17.87 -0.50 16.75
C PRO A 1206 18.18 -1.83 16.05
N SER A 1207 17.48 -2.13 14.94
CA SER A 1207 17.71 -3.34 14.16
C SER A 1207 19.11 -3.35 13.52
N LEU A 1208 19.58 -2.21 13.01
CA LEU A 1208 20.92 -2.05 12.45
C LEU A 1208 22.01 -2.43 13.46
N TYR A 1209 21.96 -1.86 14.67
CA TYR A 1209 22.97 -2.13 15.69
C TYR A 1209 22.76 -3.47 16.41
N HIS A 1210 21.54 -3.99 16.48
CA HIS A 1210 21.28 -5.34 16.98
C HIS A 1210 21.92 -6.42 16.08
N THR A 1211 21.77 -6.27 14.76
CA THR A 1211 22.26 -7.25 13.78
C THR A 1211 23.76 -7.11 13.50
N LEU A 1212 24.26 -5.89 13.29
CA LEU A 1212 25.66 -5.65 12.87
C LEU A 1212 26.58 -5.22 14.02
N GLY A 1213 26.05 -4.93 15.21
CA GLY A 1213 26.80 -4.26 16.26
C GLY A 1213 27.22 -2.83 15.88
N TYR A 1214 27.84 -2.11 16.82
CA TYR A 1214 28.31 -0.74 16.61
C TYR A 1214 29.49 -0.68 15.61
N GLY A 1215 30.32 -1.72 15.54
CA GLY A 1215 31.49 -1.77 14.64
C GLY A 1215 31.09 -1.83 13.17
N TRP A 1216 30.49 -2.94 12.75
CA TRP A 1216 30.06 -3.13 11.37
C TRP A 1216 28.88 -2.24 11.01
N GLY A 1217 27.95 -1.95 11.94
CA GLY A 1217 26.85 -1.01 11.70
C GLY A 1217 27.33 0.36 11.23
N ASN A 1218 28.28 0.98 11.94
CA ASN A 1218 28.86 2.27 11.53
C ASN A 1218 29.83 2.16 10.34
N SER A 1219 30.52 1.03 10.17
CA SER A 1219 31.36 0.77 9.01
C SER A 1219 30.54 0.71 7.71
N THR A 1220 29.37 0.08 7.74
CA THR A 1220 28.44 0.05 6.60
C THR A 1220 27.99 1.47 6.24
N ILE A 1221 27.60 2.27 7.22
CA ILE A 1221 27.24 3.68 7.00
C ILE A 1221 28.43 4.44 6.38
N ALA A 1222 29.65 4.20 6.86
CA ALA A 1222 30.86 4.83 6.34
C ALA A 1222 31.13 4.47 4.86
N PHE A 1223 30.97 3.20 4.47
CA PHE A 1223 31.14 2.77 3.08
C PHE A 1223 30.08 3.36 2.15
N VAL A 1224 28.81 3.38 2.58
CA VAL A 1224 27.73 4.01 1.80
C VAL A 1224 27.98 5.52 1.68
N SER A 1225 28.46 6.16 2.75
CA SER A 1225 28.88 7.56 2.72
C SER A 1225 29.96 7.81 1.66
N LEU A 1226 31.00 6.98 1.59
CA LEU A 1226 32.04 7.10 0.56
C LEU A 1226 31.47 6.93 -0.86
N ALA A 1227 30.59 5.94 -1.05
CA ALA A 1227 29.97 5.66 -2.34
C ALA A 1227 29.07 6.80 -2.84
N LEU A 1228 28.35 7.48 -1.94
CA LEU A 1228 27.43 8.57 -2.30
C LEU A 1228 28.13 9.95 -2.34
N VAL A 1229 28.98 10.24 -1.37
CA VAL A 1229 29.53 11.59 -1.13
C VAL A 1229 30.74 11.90 -2.01
N LEU A 1230 31.50 10.90 -2.48
CA LEU A 1230 32.68 11.16 -3.34
C LEU A 1230 32.35 11.41 -4.82
N PRO A 1231 31.43 10.66 -5.47
CA PRO A 1231 31.12 10.89 -6.88
C PRO A 1231 30.34 12.18 -7.11
N ALA A 1232 29.42 12.54 -6.21
CA ALA A 1232 28.52 13.68 -6.36
C ALA A 1232 29.25 15.03 -6.59
N PRO A 1233 30.27 15.40 -5.80
CA PRO A 1233 31.09 16.58 -6.05
C PRO A 1233 31.84 16.57 -7.38
N ILE A 1234 32.29 15.41 -7.88
CA ILE A 1234 32.96 15.31 -9.18
C ILE A 1234 31.98 15.69 -10.29
N VAL A 1235 30.75 15.17 -10.20
CA VAL A 1235 29.68 15.45 -11.16
C VAL A 1235 29.31 16.94 -11.13
N LEU A 1236 29.09 17.51 -9.94
CA LEU A 1236 28.75 18.92 -9.77
C LEU A 1236 29.89 19.85 -10.25
N TRP A 1237 31.14 19.51 -9.94
CA TRP A 1237 32.31 20.30 -10.36
C TRP A 1237 32.53 20.28 -11.87
N ARG A 1238 32.38 19.12 -12.53
CA ARG A 1238 32.67 18.97 -13.96
C ARG A 1238 31.50 19.34 -14.88
N TYR A 1239 30.27 19.08 -14.44
CA TYR A 1239 29.07 19.23 -15.27
C TYR A 1239 28.08 20.27 -14.74
N GLY A 1240 28.32 20.89 -13.58
CA GLY A 1240 27.38 21.80 -12.91
C GLY A 1240 26.85 22.92 -13.80
N ALA A 1241 27.74 23.64 -14.48
CA ALA A 1241 27.37 24.73 -15.39
C ALA A 1241 26.47 24.26 -16.55
N ARG A 1242 26.75 23.08 -17.14
CA ARG A 1242 25.94 22.49 -18.22
C ARG A 1242 24.58 22.02 -17.72
N LEU A 1243 24.54 21.40 -16.54
CA LEU A 1243 23.31 20.95 -15.91
C LEU A 1243 22.39 22.13 -15.55
N ARG A 1244 22.96 23.25 -15.08
CA ARG A 1244 22.23 24.48 -14.80
C ARG A 1244 21.66 25.12 -16.08
N ALA A 1245 22.44 25.20 -17.14
CA ALA A 1245 22.01 25.79 -18.41
C ALA A 1245 20.87 25.01 -19.11
N ARG A 1246 20.79 23.69 -18.89
CA ARG A 1246 19.70 22.85 -19.40
C ARG A 1246 18.40 22.98 -18.60
N ALA A 1247 18.45 23.49 -17.39
CA ALA A 1247 17.33 23.52 -16.45
C ALA A 1247 16.59 24.88 -16.43
N SER A 1248 16.84 25.75 -17.41
CA SER A 1248 16.25 27.10 -17.50
C SER A 1248 14.75 27.08 -17.79
N SER A 1249 14.22 26.00 -18.38
CA SER A 1249 12.84 25.91 -18.89
C SER A 1249 11.81 25.40 -17.87
N THR A 1250 12.20 25.16 -16.62
CA THR A 1250 11.37 24.45 -15.61
C THR A 1250 10.99 25.27 -14.37
N TYR A 1251 11.34 26.57 -14.32
CA TYR A 1251 11.02 27.49 -13.21
C TYR A 1251 9.51 27.79 -13.03
#